data_AF-A0A8C9YLS1-F1
#
_entry.id   AF-A0A8C9YLS1-F1
#
_cell.length_a   1.000
_cell.length_b   1.000
_cell.length_c   1.000
_cell.angle_alpha   90.00
_cell.angle_beta   90.00
_cell.angle_gamma   90.00
#
_symmetry.space_group_name_H-M   'P 1'
#
loop_
_entity.id
_entity.type
_entity.pdbx_description
1 polymer ?
#
loop_
_entity_poly.entity_id
_entity_poly.type
_entity_poly.pdbx_seq_one_letter_code
_entity_poly.pdbx_strand_id
1 'polypeptide(L)'
;QRQSCTKQFKAPVWKWRRRVKSEYMRLRQLKRLKKVEEVKTLFMSNRQKIEQQTDLLNAEWSRLRIQSIPLSTSVEFGFPEFKAQAIAMRPLSTVAGIPFMYSWSPLQNNFMVEDETFLHNIPYMGDEVLEQDEAFLEELIDNYDGVHGDRGVLRDLSSSKKVPNDNIFTAIASMFPYKGTTEELKEKYKDLLEPPSPVKLPPLCTPNLDGPFAKSVQREQSLHSFHTLFCRRCFKYDCFLHRNAFHATPNVYKRKSKEIRIETEPCGVDCFLLQKGAKEFVDQNMLRSQRSRRRRRQQRPTCSSFPGPSASAEEGKEGYSDHETTSSSEGNSRCQTPTKMRLRDDEGEQQAGCVVQWSGAEESLFRVLHGTYFNNFCSIARLIGSKNCKEVYEFAVKEVLIHRVPLVDGGIEPQKKKRKHRHDVINNLSNQVYNYQPCDHPDHPCDSSCPCVMTQNFCEKFCQCAHECQNRFPGCRCKTQCNTKQCPCYLAVRECDPDLCMTCGTADHWDNKAISCKNCSIQRGLKKHLLLAPSDVAGWGTFIKESVQKNEFISEYCGELISQDEADRRGRIYDKYMSSFLFNLNKDFVVDATRKGNKIRFANHSVNPNCYAKVVMVNGDHRIGIFAKRAILQGEELFFDYRYSQADALKYVGIEREVDMT
;
A
#
# COMPACT_ATOMS: atom_id res chain seq x y z
N GLN A 1 7.22 62.35 25.60
CA GLN A 1 7.69 61.50 24.48
C GLN A 1 6.50 60.70 23.95
N ARG A 2 6.28 60.65 22.62
CA ARG A 2 5.16 59.88 22.03
C ARG A 2 5.60 58.44 21.77
N GLN A 3 4.97 57.45 22.41
CA GLN A 3 5.10 56.05 22.00
C GLN A 3 4.25 55.79 20.76
N SER A 4 4.87 55.34 19.67
CA SER A 4 4.18 54.97 18.43
C SER A 4 3.56 53.57 18.55
N CYS A 5 2.30 53.50 18.99
CA CYS A 5 1.53 52.26 18.94
C CYS A 5 1.20 51.89 17.49
N THR A 6 2.04 51.05 16.87
CA THR A 6 1.83 50.51 15.52
C THR A 6 0.74 49.45 15.49
N LYS A 7 -0.53 49.89 15.61
CA LYS A 7 -1.70 49.06 15.30
C LYS A 7 -1.67 48.67 13.82
N GLN A 8 -1.16 47.48 13.51
CA GLN A 8 -1.36 46.86 12.20
C GLN A 8 -2.86 46.53 12.04
N PHE A 9 -3.59 47.41 11.36
CA PHE A 9 -4.95 47.13 10.90
C PHE A 9 -4.92 45.96 9.90
N LYS A 10 -5.22 44.73 10.36
CA LYS A 10 -5.50 43.60 9.47
C LYS A 10 -6.70 43.97 8.60
N ALA A 11 -6.47 44.17 7.29
CA ALA A 11 -7.55 44.47 6.37
C ALA A 11 -8.52 43.27 6.25
N PRO A 12 -9.84 43.47 6.35
CA PRO A 12 -10.81 42.38 6.42
C PRO A 12 -10.83 41.54 5.13
N VAL A 13 -11.08 40.23 5.28
CA VAL A 13 -10.93 39.20 4.23
C VAL A 13 -11.70 39.54 2.94
N TRP A 14 -12.87 40.17 3.04
CA TRP A 14 -13.66 40.57 1.87
C TRP A 14 -12.94 41.58 0.96
N LYS A 15 -12.09 42.47 1.51
CA LYS A 15 -11.27 43.40 0.70
C LYS A 15 -10.21 42.65 -0.09
N TRP A 16 -9.64 41.58 0.48
CA TRP A 16 -8.72 40.69 -0.22
C TRP A 16 -9.42 39.89 -1.31
N ARG A 17 -10.60 39.31 -1.06
CA ARG A 17 -11.42 38.62 -2.10
C ARG A 17 -11.69 39.52 -3.32
N ARG A 18 -12.10 40.78 -3.10
CA ARG A 18 -12.36 41.75 -4.19
C ARG A 18 -11.10 42.08 -4.99
N ARG A 19 -9.94 42.22 -4.33
CA ARG A 19 -8.64 42.44 -5.00
C ARG A 19 -8.19 41.22 -5.79
N VAL A 20 -8.28 40.01 -5.21
CA VAL A 20 -7.97 38.74 -5.88
C VAL A 20 -8.83 38.55 -7.13
N LYS A 21 -10.15 38.79 -7.05
CA LYS A 21 -11.06 38.71 -8.22
C LYS A 21 -10.67 39.68 -9.33
N SER A 22 -10.35 40.94 -8.98
CA SER A 22 -9.95 41.96 -9.95
C SER A 22 -8.61 41.63 -10.62
N GLU A 23 -7.61 41.20 -9.85
CA GLU A 23 -6.28 40.86 -10.36
C GLU A 23 -6.29 39.56 -11.19
N TYR A 24 -7.07 38.56 -10.78
CA TYR A 24 -7.33 37.37 -11.59
C TYR A 24 -7.92 37.72 -12.96
N MET A 25 -8.94 38.59 -13.01
CA MET A 25 -9.54 39.01 -14.29
C MET A 25 -8.54 39.77 -15.17
N ARG A 26 -7.75 40.68 -14.58
CA ARG A 26 -6.68 41.42 -15.27
C ARG A 26 -5.62 40.48 -15.87
N LEU A 27 -5.11 39.54 -15.07
CA LEU A 27 -4.11 38.57 -15.49
C LEU A 27 -4.66 37.56 -16.52
N ARG A 28 -5.92 37.13 -16.38
CA ARG A 28 -6.61 36.28 -17.36
C ARG A 28 -6.73 36.99 -18.72
N GLN A 29 -7.11 38.27 -18.73
CA GLN A 29 -7.19 39.06 -19.96
C GLN A 29 -5.82 39.29 -20.59
N LEU A 30 -4.80 39.63 -19.79
CA LEU A 30 -3.43 39.81 -20.26
C LEU A 30 -2.83 38.51 -20.83
N LYS A 31 -3.00 37.38 -20.14
CA LYS A 31 -2.60 36.05 -20.62
C LYS A 31 -3.37 35.66 -21.89
N ARG A 32 -4.68 35.92 -21.97
CA ARG A 32 -5.47 35.69 -23.18
C ARG A 32 -4.87 36.44 -24.36
N LEU A 33 -4.69 37.76 -24.24
CA LEU A 33 -4.12 38.62 -25.30
C LEU A 33 -2.72 38.16 -25.72
N LYS A 34 -1.82 37.89 -24.77
CA LYS A 34 -0.47 37.39 -25.07
C LYS A 34 -0.48 36.04 -25.80
N LYS A 35 -1.50 35.20 -25.55
CA LYS A 35 -1.67 33.91 -26.21
C LYS A 35 -2.50 33.93 -27.49
N VAL A 36 -3.07 35.06 -27.93
CA VAL A 36 -3.91 35.07 -29.15
C VAL A 36 -3.12 34.62 -30.38
N GLU A 37 -1.94 35.16 -30.63
CA GLU A 37 -1.14 34.78 -31.80
C GLU A 37 -0.54 33.37 -31.69
N GLU A 38 -0.16 32.94 -30.47
CA GLU A 38 0.25 31.54 -30.18
C GLU A 38 -0.90 30.56 -30.49
N VAL A 39 -2.12 30.87 -30.03
CA VAL A 39 -3.31 30.05 -30.29
C VAL A 39 -3.71 30.08 -31.77
N LYS A 40 -3.61 31.23 -32.45
CA LYS A 40 -3.91 31.38 -33.87
C LYS A 40 -2.95 30.58 -34.76
N THR A 41 -1.64 30.64 -34.47
CA THR A 41 -0.64 29.82 -35.18
C THR A 41 -0.84 28.32 -34.92
N LEU A 42 -1.18 27.92 -33.69
CA LEU A 42 -1.58 26.54 -33.37
C LEU A 42 -2.87 26.11 -34.11
N PHE A 43 -3.88 26.98 -34.22
CA PHE A 43 -5.09 26.70 -35.01
C PHE A 43 -4.79 26.52 -36.50
N MET A 44 -3.93 27.34 -37.09
CA MET A 44 -3.51 27.19 -38.49
C MET A 44 -2.75 25.88 -38.71
N SER A 45 -1.81 25.53 -37.83
CA SER A 45 -1.10 24.24 -37.90
C SER A 45 -2.04 23.04 -37.69
N ASN A 46 -3.00 23.15 -36.78
CA ASN A 46 -4.00 22.10 -36.58
C ASN A 46 -4.96 21.98 -37.77
N ARG A 47 -5.29 23.11 -38.42
CA ARG A 47 -6.13 23.12 -39.62
C ARG A 47 -5.48 22.38 -40.78
N GLN A 48 -4.18 22.58 -41.01
CA GLN A 48 -3.42 21.81 -42.01
C GLN A 48 -3.43 20.30 -41.70
N LYS A 49 -3.32 19.91 -40.43
CA LYS A 49 -3.44 18.49 -40.03
C LYS A 49 -4.84 17.94 -40.28
N ILE A 50 -5.88 18.71 -39.97
CA ILE A 50 -7.27 18.33 -40.28
C ILE A 50 -7.43 18.12 -41.78
N GLU A 51 -6.99 19.07 -42.60
CA GLU A 51 -7.09 19.01 -44.07
C GLU A 51 -6.39 17.76 -44.63
N GLN A 52 -5.14 17.51 -44.23
CA GLN A 52 -4.41 16.29 -44.60
C GLN A 52 -5.14 15.00 -44.21
N GLN A 53 -5.71 14.93 -43.00
CA GLN A 53 -6.46 13.75 -42.55
C GLN A 53 -7.81 13.61 -43.28
N THR A 54 -8.53 14.70 -43.53
CA THR A 54 -9.78 14.67 -44.29
C THR A 54 -9.55 14.33 -45.74
N ASP A 55 -8.45 14.74 -46.37
CA ASP A 55 -8.12 14.40 -47.75
C ASP A 55 -7.82 12.90 -47.90
N LEU A 56 -7.14 12.29 -46.92
CA LEU A 56 -6.94 10.84 -46.86
C LEU A 56 -8.29 10.10 -46.72
N LEU A 57 -9.13 10.50 -45.76
CA LEU A 57 -10.45 9.90 -45.56
C LEU A 57 -11.39 10.10 -46.76
N ASN A 58 -11.32 11.25 -47.43
CA ASN A 58 -12.08 11.54 -48.65
C ASN A 58 -11.58 10.70 -49.83
N ALA A 59 -10.27 10.45 -49.93
CA ALA A 59 -9.70 9.57 -50.94
C ALA A 59 -10.06 8.09 -50.72
N GLU A 60 -10.17 7.65 -49.47
CA GLU A 60 -10.73 6.34 -49.11
C GLU A 60 -12.22 6.25 -49.45
N TRP A 61 -13.02 7.23 -49.00
CA TRP A 61 -14.45 7.30 -49.26
C TRP A 61 -14.80 7.33 -50.75
N SER A 62 -14.05 8.10 -51.55
CA SER A 62 -14.24 8.20 -53.00
C SER A 62 -13.95 6.90 -53.77
N ARG A 63 -13.25 5.93 -53.15
CA ARG A 63 -13.04 4.58 -53.70
C ARG A 63 -14.19 3.63 -53.36
N LEU A 64 -15.00 3.94 -52.34
CA LEU A 64 -16.13 3.12 -51.92
C LEU A 64 -17.37 3.42 -52.77
N ARG A 65 -17.85 2.41 -53.51
CA ARG A 65 -19.16 2.48 -54.18
C ARG A 65 -20.25 1.93 -53.27
N ILE A 66 -20.68 2.75 -52.32
CA ILE A 66 -21.80 2.43 -51.44
C ILE A 66 -23.12 2.57 -52.22
N GLN A 67 -23.96 1.53 -52.20
CA GLN A 67 -25.29 1.61 -52.81
C GLN A 67 -26.14 2.62 -52.03
N SER A 68 -26.74 3.59 -52.72
CA SER A 68 -27.70 4.51 -52.09
C SER A 68 -28.88 3.73 -51.55
N ILE A 69 -29.38 4.14 -50.37
CA ILE A 69 -30.56 3.53 -49.77
C ILE A 69 -31.74 3.75 -50.74
N PRO A 70 -32.37 2.69 -51.28
CA PRO A 70 -33.56 2.85 -52.11
C PRO A 70 -34.67 3.44 -51.24
N LEU A 71 -35.38 4.46 -51.74
CA LEU A 71 -36.44 5.12 -50.98
C LEU A 71 -37.59 4.14 -50.66
N SER A 72 -37.60 3.63 -49.43
CA SER A 72 -38.82 3.16 -48.79
C SER A 72 -39.49 4.31 -48.03
N THR A 73 -40.09 5.22 -48.80
CA THR A 73 -41.22 6.09 -48.41
C THR A 73 -40.98 7.21 -47.37
N SER A 74 -42.01 8.01 -47.11
CA SER A 74 -41.96 9.45 -46.84
C SER A 74 -42.94 9.93 -45.76
N VAL A 75 -42.58 11.00 -45.04
CA VAL A 75 -43.17 11.43 -43.75
C VAL A 75 -44.15 12.59 -43.90
N GLU A 76 -45.18 12.68 -43.05
CA GLU A 76 -46.02 13.88 -42.91
C GLU A 76 -45.21 15.09 -42.40
N PHE A 77 -45.35 16.22 -43.10
CA PHE A 77 -44.66 17.47 -42.78
C PHE A 77 -45.70 18.53 -42.39
N GLY A 78 -45.48 19.24 -41.28
CA GLY A 78 -46.39 20.28 -40.79
C GLY A 78 -46.42 21.59 -41.60
N PHE A 79 -46.05 21.55 -42.89
CA PHE A 79 -46.05 22.70 -43.80
C PHE A 79 -47.20 22.58 -44.82
N PRO A 80 -48.09 23.57 -44.96
CA PRO A 80 -49.34 23.44 -45.72
C PRO A 80 -49.23 23.08 -47.22
N GLU A 81 -48.05 23.24 -47.83
CA GLU A 81 -47.85 23.04 -49.27
C GLU A 81 -47.46 21.59 -49.65
N PHE A 82 -47.12 20.74 -48.68
CA PHE A 82 -46.71 19.36 -48.93
C PHE A 82 -47.83 18.37 -48.63
N LYS A 83 -48.04 17.41 -49.54
CA LYS A 83 -49.04 16.35 -49.36
C LYS A 83 -48.62 15.40 -48.25
N ALA A 84 -49.57 15.04 -47.39
CA ALA A 84 -49.43 13.95 -46.43
C ALA A 84 -49.05 12.64 -47.11
N GLN A 85 -48.16 11.87 -46.48
CA GLN A 85 -47.62 10.61 -47.00
C GLN A 85 -47.59 9.58 -45.86
N ALA A 86 -48.01 8.34 -46.18
CA ALA A 86 -48.14 7.26 -45.21
C ALA A 86 -47.16 6.11 -45.53
N ILE A 87 -46.57 5.52 -44.49
CA ILE A 87 -45.54 4.49 -44.57
C ILE A 87 -45.96 3.23 -43.82
N ALA A 88 -45.62 2.06 -44.37
CA ALA A 88 -45.63 0.82 -43.60
C ALA A 88 -44.46 0.79 -42.61
N MET A 89 -44.75 1.01 -41.33
CA MET A 89 -43.75 0.89 -40.25
C MET A 89 -43.21 -0.55 -40.20
N ARG A 90 -41.90 -0.73 -40.45
CA ARG A 90 -41.23 -2.03 -40.32
C ARG A 90 -40.81 -2.24 -38.86
N PRO A 91 -41.42 -3.17 -38.10
CA PRO A 91 -40.98 -3.47 -36.75
C PRO A 91 -39.58 -4.08 -36.78
N LEU A 92 -38.74 -3.70 -35.82
CA LEU A 92 -37.48 -4.39 -35.53
C LEU A 92 -37.80 -5.66 -34.73
N SER A 93 -37.10 -6.75 -35.03
CA SER A 93 -37.24 -8.02 -34.29
C SER A 93 -36.76 -7.85 -32.85
N THR A 94 -37.51 -8.41 -31.90
CA THR A 94 -37.18 -8.34 -30.46
C THR A 94 -35.80 -8.91 -30.17
N VAL A 95 -34.95 -8.10 -29.53
CA VAL A 95 -33.64 -8.51 -29.01
C VAL A 95 -33.77 -8.61 -27.49
N ALA A 96 -33.28 -9.71 -26.90
CA ALA A 96 -33.28 -9.88 -25.45
C ALA A 96 -32.37 -8.83 -24.78
N GLY A 97 -32.92 -8.03 -23.88
CA GLY A 97 -32.15 -7.12 -23.04
C GLY A 97 -31.35 -7.90 -21.99
N ILE A 98 -30.15 -7.41 -21.68
CA ILE A 98 -29.37 -7.88 -20.53
C ILE A 98 -29.68 -7.02 -19.30
N PRO A 99 -29.58 -7.56 -18.07
CA PRO A 99 -29.77 -6.74 -16.87
C PRO A 99 -28.72 -5.62 -16.78
N PHE A 100 -29.13 -4.48 -16.21
CA PHE A 100 -28.28 -3.29 -16.14
C PHE A 100 -27.03 -3.52 -15.26
N MET A 101 -25.89 -2.95 -15.66
CA MET A 101 -24.63 -3.03 -14.90
C MET A 101 -23.75 -1.80 -15.19
N TYR A 102 -23.38 -1.05 -14.15
CA TYR A 102 -22.31 -0.06 -14.24
C TYR A 102 -20.93 -0.74 -14.34
N SER A 103 -19.96 -0.04 -14.94
CA SER A 103 -18.57 -0.54 -15.00
C SER A 103 -17.93 -0.56 -13.60
N TRP A 104 -17.12 -1.59 -13.34
CA TRP A 104 -16.43 -1.78 -12.07
C TRP A 104 -15.05 -2.41 -12.27
N SER A 105 -14.12 -2.15 -11.36
CA SER A 105 -12.76 -2.71 -11.43
C SER A 105 -12.60 -3.99 -10.59
N PRO A 106 -11.99 -5.06 -11.12
CA PRO A 106 -11.81 -6.31 -10.38
C PRO A 106 -10.69 -6.22 -9.32
N LEU A 107 -10.99 -6.72 -8.12
CA LEU A 107 -10.09 -6.79 -6.96
C LEU A 107 -9.80 -8.24 -6.54
N GLN A 108 -8.63 -8.42 -5.93
CA GLN A 108 -8.24 -9.66 -5.24
C GLN A 108 -8.12 -9.49 -3.72
N ASN A 109 -7.91 -8.26 -3.26
CA ASN A 109 -7.88 -7.84 -1.86
C ASN A 109 -8.59 -6.47 -1.78
N ASN A 110 -8.98 -6.02 -0.59
CA ASN A 110 -9.53 -4.67 -0.38
C ASN A 110 -8.55 -3.55 -0.76
N PHE A 111 -9.11 -2.38 -1.10
CA PHE A 111 -8.37 -1.20 -1.56
C PHE A 111 -8.78 0.03 -0.72
N MET A 112 -7.92 0.52 0.15
CA MET A 112 -8.17 1.73 0.95
C MET A 112 -8.35 2.96 0.05
N VAL A 113 -9.38 3.74 0.32
CA VAL A 113 -9.67 5.01 -0.34
C VAL A 113 -9.80 6.09 0.73
N GLU A 114 -9.25 7.27 0.46
CA GLU A 114 -9.41 8.46 1.30
C GLU A 114 -10.74 9.16 0.98
N ASP A 115 -11.39 9.68 2.01
CA ASP A 115 -12.71 10.31 1.94
C ASP A 115 -12.75 11.47 0.94
N GLU A 116 -13.81 11.54 0.13
CA GLU A 116 -13.99 12.63 -0.84
C GLU A 116 -14.62 13.84 -0.12
N THR A 117 -13.84 14.89 0.18
CA THR A 117 -14.35 16.11 0.85
C THR A 117 -15.20 17.00 -0.06
N PHE A 118 -15.04 16.90 -1.38
CA PHE A 118 -15.79 17.66 -2.38
C PHE A 118 -16.47 16.73 -3.38
N LEU A 119 -17.71 17.04 -3.73
CA LEU A 119 -18.46 16.27 -4.72
C LEU A 119 -17.99 16.63 -6.14
N HIS A 120 -17.39 15.67 -6.84
CA HIS A 120 -16.80 15.89 -8.17
C HIS A 120 -17.84 16.06 -9.29
N ASN A 121 -18.98 15.38 -9.18
CA ASN A 121 -20.11 15.43 -10.12
C ASN A 121 -21.41 15.28 -9.31
N ILE A 122 -22.44 16.07 -9.63
CA ILE A 122 -23.80 15.82 -9.15
C ILE A 122 -24.36 14.63 -9.93
N PRO A 123 -24.85 13.55 -9.27
CA PRO A 123 -25.47 12.43 -9.97
C PRO A 123 -26.76 12.88 -10.67
N TYR A 124 -26.86 12.61 -11.97
CA TYR A 124 -28.12 12.78 -12.68
C TYR A 124 -29.04 11.60 -12.38
N MET A 125 -30.27 11.88 -11.94
CA MET A 125 -31.24 10.88 -11.46
C MET A 125 -32.54 10.89 -12.28
N GLY A 126 -32.57 11.61 -13.40
CA GLY A 126 -33.79 11.88 -14.18
C GLY A 126 -34.48 13.17 -13.75
N ASP A 127 -35.04 13.91 -14.71
CA ASP A 127 -35.70 15.20 -14.45
C ASP A 127 -36.90 15.03 -13.51
N GLU A 128 -37.67 13.94 -13.68
CA GLU A 128 -38.82 13.57 -12.83
C GLU A 128 -38.47 13.41 -11.33
N VAL A 129 -37.24 12.97 -11.03
CA VAL A 129 -36.76 12.77 -9.65
C VAL A 129 -36.24 14.08 -9.05
N LEU A 130 -35.67 14.96 -9.88
CA LEU A 130 -35.19 16.27 -9.47
C LEU A 130 -36.36 17.23 -9.17
N GLU A 131 -37.47 17.12 -9.88
CA GLU A 131 -38.69 17.91 -9.63
C GLU A 131 -39.45 17.51 -8.35
N GLN A 132 -39.24 16.29 -7.84
CA GLN A 132 -39.99 15.76 -6.67
C GLN A 132 -39.25 15.93 -5.33
N ASP A 133 -37.93 16.16 -5.34
CA ASP A 133 -37.09 16.02 -4.15
C ASP A 133 -35.89 17.00 -4.17
N GLU A 134 -36.18 18.30 -4.26
CA GLU A 134 -35.15 19.36 -4.16
C GLU A 134 -34.37 19.30 -2.82
N ALA A 135 -35.05 18.88 -1.75
CA ALA A 135 -34.47 18.75 -0.42
C ALA A 135 -33.32 17.72 -0.37
N PHE A 136 -33.44 16.59 -1.08
CA PHE A 136 -32.34 15.64 -1.23
C PHE A 136 -31.11 16.26 -1.88
N LEU A 137 -31.28 17.18 -2.84
CA LEU A 137 -30.15 17.80 -3.53
C LEU A 137 -29.43 18.82 -2.62
N GLU A 138 -30.17 19.57 -1.80
CA GLU A 138 -29.61 20.45 -0.77
C GLU A 138 -28.89 19.64 0.32
N GLU A 139 -29.51 18.57 0.85
CA GLU A 139 -28.88 17.66 1.82
C GLU A 139 -27.62 17.01 1.25
N LEU A 140 -27.66 16.55 -0.01
CA LEU A 140 -26.50 15.96 -0.68
C LEU A 140 -25.33 16.95 -0.77
N ILE A 141 -25.60 18.22 -1.03
CA ILE A 141 -24.57 19.27 -1.12
C ILE A 141 -24.02 19.61 0.27
N ASP A 142 -24.88 19.76 1.28
CA ASP A 142 -24.49 20.12 2.67
C ASP A 142 -23.59 19.06 3.35
N ASN A 143 -23.63 17.81 2.88
CA ASN A 143 -22.78 16.73 3.36
C ASN A 143 -21.34 16.72 2.79
N TYR A 144 -21.01 17.66 1.88
CA TYR A 144 -19.68 17.89 1.32
C TYR A 144 -19.26 19.35 1.56
N ASP A 145 -17.96 19.66 1.53
CA ASP A 145 -17.45 21.04 1.63
C ASP A 145 -17.75 21.90 0.36
N GLY A 146 -18.47 21.31 -0.61
CA GLY A 146 -18.97 21.95 -1.83
C GLY A 146 -18.86 21.06 -3.08
N VAL A 147 -19.40 21.56 -4.20
CA VAL A 147 -19.38 20.89 -5.51
C VAL A 147 -18.24 21.42 -6.39
N HIS A 148 -17.52 20.52 -7.06
CA HIS A 148 -16.47 20.88 -8.00
C HIS A 148 -17.03 21.60 -9.24
N GLY A 149 -16.68 22.89 -9.39
CA GLY A 149 -17.00 23.68 -10.59
C GLY A 149 -17.87 24.91 -10.34
N ASP A 150 -18.47 25.06 -9.16
CA ASP A 150 -19.36 26.19 -8.81
C ASP A 150 -18.70 27.57 -9.00
N ARG A 151 -17.36 27.67 -8.94
CA ARG A 151 -16.62 28.94 -9.11
C ARG A 151 -15.44 28.82 -10.06
N GLY A 152 -15.32 29.82 -10.93
CA GLY A 152 -14.61 29.76 -12.22
C GLY A 152 -13.16 29.28 -12.23
N VAL A 153 -12.72 28.88 -13.43
CA VAL A 153 -11.45 28.19 -13.70
C VAL A 153 -10.22 29.05 -13.39
N LEU A 154 -9.50 28.73 -12.31
CA LEU A 154 -8.16 29.27 -12.05
C LEU A 154 -7.08 28.47 -12.82
N ARG A 155 -6.28 29.14 -13.64
CA ARG A 155 -4.97 28.65 -14.13
C ARG A 155 -3.90 29.71 -13.86
N ASP A 156 -2.96 29.33 -13.00
CA ASP A 156 -1.67 29.95 -12.64
C ASP A 156 -1.60 31.48 -12.57
N LEU A 157 -1.42 32.02 -11.35
CA LEU A 157 -0.93 33.39 -11.14
C LEU A 157 0.54 33.33 -10.74
N SER A 158 1.45 33.73 -11.64
CA SER A 158 2.90 33.71 -11.39
C SER A 158 3.55 35.06 -11.69
N SER A 159 3.80 35.87 -10.66
CA SER A 159 4.68 37.05 -10.75
C SER A 159 5.10 37.59 -9.38
N SER A 160 6.04 36.91 -8.70
CA SER A 160 7.11 37.48 -7.83
C SER A 160 7.71 36.40 -6.92
N LYS A 161 9.02 36.49 -6.62
CA LYS A 161 9.78 35.48 -5.86
C LYS A 161 9.72 35.71 -4.34
N LYS A 162 8.53 35.95 -3.76
CA LYS A 162 8.33 36.05 -2.31
C LYS A 162 7.01 35.38 -1.92
N VAL A 163 7.03 34.54 -0.89
CA VAL A 163 5.83 33.90 -0.35
C VAL A 163 4.81 34.99 0.07
N PRO A 164 3.59 35.01 -0.51
CA PRO A 164 2.56 35.96 -0.15
C PRO A 164 2.12 35.85 1.31
N ASN A 165 1.47 36.90 1.81
CA ASN A 165 0.87 36.90 3.14
C ASN A 165 -0.30 35.90 3.23
N ASP A 166 -0.44 35.19 4.35
CA ASP A 166 -1.45 34.12 4.55
C ASP A 166 -2.90 34.59 4.33
N ASN A 167 -3.20 35.88 4.56
CA ASN A 167 -4.50 36.47 4.24
C ASN A 167 -4.86 36.39 2.73
N ILE A 168 -3.85 36.31 1.85
CA ILE A 168 -4.04 36.18 0.39
C ILE A 168 -4.42 34.73 0.06
N PHE A 169 -3.72 33.74 0.63
CA PHE A 169 -4.09 32.33 0.47
C PHE A 169 -5.49 32.05 1.02
N THR A 170 -5.84 32.61 2.19
CA THR A 170 -7.19 32.52 2.77
C THR A 170 -8.26 33.12 1.84
N ALA A 171 -7.94 34.26 1.20
CA ALA A 171 -8.84 34.91 0.24
C ALA A 171 -8.95 34.14 -1.09
N ILE A 172 -7.93 33.38 -1.51
CA ILE A 172 -7.97 32.51 -2.69
C ILE A 172 -8.76 31.24 -2.36
N ALA A 173 -8.45 30.53 -1.27
CA ALA A 173 -9.19 29.34 -0.82
C ALA A 173 -10.70 29.64 -0.74
N SER A 174 -11.08 30.73 -0.10
CA SER A 174 -12.50 31.11 0.03
C SER A 174 -13.17 31.66 -1.24
N MET A 175 -12.42 31.86 -2.34
CA MET A 175 -12.95 32.12 -3.67
C MET A 175 -13.01 30.86 -4.55
N PHE A 176 -12.17 29.86 -4.25
CA PHE A 176 -12.01 28.61 -5.00
C PHE A 176 -11.84 27.41 -4.03
N PRO A 177 -12.88 27.02 -3.25
CA PRO A 177 -12.75 25.99 -2.21
C PRO A 177 -12.22 24.65 -2.75
N TYR A 178 -12.70 24.25 -3.92
CA TYR A 178 -12.28 23.06 -4.68
C TYR A 178 -10.79 22.99 -5.06
N LYS A 179 -9.99 24.05 -4.84
CA LYS A 179 -8.53 24.02 -5.07
C LYS A 179 -7.73 23.60 -3.83
N GLY A 180 -8.39 23.49 -2.68
CA GLY A 180 -7.80 23.09 -1.41
C GLY A 180 -7.86 24.17 -0.34
N THR A 181 -7.49 23.77 0.87
CA THR A 181 -7.32 24.62 2.04
C THR A 181 -6.25 25.72 1.84
N THR A 182 -6.18 26.67 2.78
CA THR A 182 -5.18 27.76 2.78
C THR A 182 -3.76 27.18 2.78
N GLU A 183 -3.57 26.08 3.50
CA GLU A 183 -2.33 25.36 3.72
C GLU A 183 -1.90 24.64 2.43
N GLU A 184 -2.79 23.84 1.82
CA GLU A 184 -2.51 23.18 0.54
C GLU A 184 -2.18 24.18 -0.58
N LEU A 185 -2.91 25.29 -0.68
CA LEU A 185 -2.64 26.31 -1.70
C LEU A 185 -1.27 26.98 -1.48
N LYS A 186 -0.84 27.10 -0.23
CA LYS A 186 0.48 27.63 0.15
C LYS A 186 1.60 26.65 -0.15
N GLU A 187 1.35 25.34 -0.08
CA GLU A 187 2.29 24.30 -0.54
C GLU A 187 2.36 24.24 -2.07
N LYS A 188 1.23 24.06 -2.74
CA LYS A 188 1.10 24.09 -4.22
C LYS A 188 1.78 25.34 -4.82
N TYR A 189 1.72 26.50 -4.16
CA TYR A 189 2.41 27.72 -4.59
C TYR A 189 3.94 27.70 -4.40
N LYS A 190 4.47 27.05 -3.35
CA LYS A 190 5.92 26.86 -3.18
C LYS A 190 6.46 25.97 -4.30
N ASP A 191 5.80 24.85 -4.57
CA ASP A 191 6.21 23.88 -5.59
C ASP A 191 6.26 24.54 -6.98
N LEU A 192 5.25 25.34 -7.31
CA LEU A 192 5.19 26.11 -8.57
C LEU A 192 6.21 27.26 -8.67
N LEU A 193 6.87 27.66 -7.57
CA LEU A 193 7.96 28.63 -7.59
C LEU A 193 9.34 27.99 -7.80
N GLU A 194 9.48 26.67 -7.61
CA GLU A 194 10.72 25.97 -7.92
C GLU A 194 10.88 25.89 -9.45
N PRO A 195 11.95 26.45 -10.05
CA PRO A 195 12.12 26.41 -11.49
C PRO A 195 12.38 24.97 -11.95
N PRO A 196 11.91 24.55 -13.14
CA PRO A 196 12.25 23.26 -13.74
C PRO A 196 13.74 23.22 -14.12
N SER A 197 14.57 22.92 -13.14
CA SER A 197 16.00 22.65 -13.27
C SER A 197 16.18 21.17 -13.62
N PRO A 198 17.05 20.79 -14.58
CA PRO A 198 17.16 19.40 -15.03
C PRO A 198 17.43 18.39 -13.91
N VAL A 199 18.25 18.75 -12.91
CA VAL A 199 18.48 17.94 -11.70
C VAL A 199 18.78 18.85 -10.49
N LYS A 200 17.75 19.48 -9.92
CA LYS A 200 17.78 19.91 -8.52
C LYS A 200 16.62 19.26 -7.79
N LEU A 201 16.94 18.13 -7.17
CA LEU A 201 16.07 17.53 -6.16
C LEU A 201 15.79 18.55 -5.04
N PRO A 202 14.56 18.61 -4.49
CA PRO A 202 14.23 19.45 -3.35
C PRO A 202 15.21 19.25 -2.19
N PRO A 203 15.39 20.22 -1.28
CA PRO A 203 16.44 20.16 -0.25
C PRO A 203 16.40 18.94 0.69
N LEU A 204 15.25 18.27 0.78
CA LEU A 204 15.01 17.08 1.60
C LEU A 204 15.10 15.75 0.82
N CYS A 205 15.32 15.80 -0.50
CA CYS A 205 15.39 14.63 -1.36
C CYS A 205 16.85 14.17 -1.56
N THR A 206 17.15 12.96 -1.11
CA THR A 206 18.45 12.30 -1.31
C THR A 206 18.63 11.89 -2.77
N PRO A 207 19.75 12.24 -3.45
CA PRO A 207 20.06 11.74 -4.80
C PRO A 207 20.27 10.23 -4.81
N ASN A 208 20.04 9.59 -5.96
CA ASN A 208 20.27 8.15 -6.12
C ASN A 208 21.76 7.82 -5.94
N LEU A 209 22.04 6.76 -5.16
CA LEU A 209 23.41 6.33 -4.86
C LEU A 209 24.13 5.84 -6.13
N ASP A 210 23.41 5.20 -7.05
CA ASP A 210 23.93 4.72 -8.34
C ASP A 210 24.03 5.85 -9.41
N GLY A 211 23.76 7.10 -9.03
CA GLY A 211 23.70 8.23 -9.95
C GLY A 211 25.01 9.04 -10.04
N PRO A 212 25.27 9.73 -11.16
CA PRO A 212 26.44 10.60 -11.31
C PRO A 212 26.41 11.83 -10.39
N PHE A 213 25.28 12.08 -9.71
CA PHE A 213 25.09 13.17 -8.75
C PHE A 213 24.99 12.68 -7.29
N ALA A 214 25.43 11.45 -7.00
CA ALA A 214 25.43 10.90 -5.65
C ALA A 214 26.24 11.78 -4.68
N LYS A 215 25.64 12.08 -3.52
CA LYS A 215 26.25 12.91 -2.46
C LYS A 215 26.45 12.10 -1.20
N SER A 216 27.48 12.46 -0.44
CA SER A 216 27.68 11.96 0.93
C SER A 216 26.54 12.45 1.82
N VAL A 217 25.75 11.51 2.34
CA VAL A 217 24.59 11.77 3.21
C VAL A 217 24.59 10.87 4.43
N GLN A 218 23.75 11.16 5.43
CA GLN A 218 23.64 10.33 6.63
C GLN A 218 22.79 9.07 6.38
N ARG A 219 23.03 7.99 7.13
CA ARG A 219 22.30 6.71 7.00
C ARG A 219 20.78 6.91 6.95
N GLU A 220 20.23 7.71 7.84
CA GLU A 220 18.77 7.91 7.89
C GLU A 220 18.25 8.69 6.68
N GLN A 221 19.06 9.54 6.05
CA GLN A 221 18.71 10.23 4.80
C GLN A 221 18.79 9.29 3.60
N SER A 222 19.76 8.37 3.56
CA SER A 222 19.84 7.31 2.54
C SER A 222 18.68 6.33 2.61
N LEU A 223 18.24 5.99 3.83
CA LEU A 223 17.17 5.02 4.05
C LEU A 223 15.77 5.66 4.20
N HIS A 224 15.67 7.00 4.25
CA HIS A 224 14.43 7.71 4.57
C HIS A 224 13.23 7.22 3.75
N SER A 225 13.32 7.30 2.42
CA SER A 225 12.25 6.87 1.50
C SER A 225 11.89 5.39 1.65
N PHE A 226 12.87 4.54 1.99
CA PHE A 226 12.62 3.12 2.24
C PHE A 226 11.88 2.92 3.57
N HIS A 227 12.27 3.61 4.63
CA HIS A 227 11.60 3.53 5.94
C HIS A 227 10.19 4.14 5.92
N THR A 228 9.96 5.28 5.26
CA THR A 228 8.68 6.00 5.30
C THR A 228 7.61 5.42 4.37
N LEU A 229 7.99 4.86 3.22
CA LEU A 229 7.05 4.31 2.24
C LEU A 229 6.82 2.80 2.39
N PHE A 230 7.74 2.05 3.00
CA PHE A 230 7.57 0.59 3.13
C PHE A 230 6.50 0.22 4.15
N CYS A 231 5.58 -0.65 3.78
CA CYS A 231 4.64 -1.26 4.70
C CYS A 231 5.15 -2.62 5.19
N ARG A 232 5.49 -2.70 6.48
CA ARG A 232 5.89 -3.95 7.15
C ARG A 232 4.77 -5.00 7.22
N ARG A 233 3.49 -4.64 7.04
CA ARG A 233 2.35 -5.58 7.08
C ARG A 233 2.25 -6.40 5.79
N CYS A 234 2.33 -5.75 4.62
CA CYS A 234 2.13 -6.39 3.31
C CYS A 234 3.38 -6.42 2.41
N PHE A 235 4.53 -5.93 2.88
CA PHE A 235 5.82 -5.91 2.18
C PHE A 235 5.81 -5.17 0.83
N LYS A 236 5.14 -4.02 0.75
CA LYS A 236 5.06 -3.14 -0.43
C LYS A 236 5.37 -1.70 -0.04
N TYR A 237 5.93 -0.93 -0.98
CA TYR A 237 6.03 0.53 -0.85
C TYR A 237 4.70 1.19 -1.24
N ASP A 238 4.31 2.26 -0.54
CA ASP A 238 3.04 3.01 -0.69
C ASP A 238 1.83 2.08 -0.88
N CYS A 239 1.56 1.26 0.14
CA CYS A 239 0.57 0.19 0.00
C CYS A 239 -0.88 0.69 0.03
N PHE A 240 -1.69 0.20 -0.91
CA PHE A 240 -3.13 0.52 -1.02
C PHE A 240 -4.02 0.02 0.12
N LEU A 241 -3.50 -0.50 1.24
CA LEU A 241 -4.33 -1.05 2.34
C LEU A 241 -4.04 -0.42 3.71
N HIS A 242 -2.83 0.08 3.96
CA HIS A 242 -2.41 0.56 5.28
C HIS A 242 -1.99 2.03 5.30
N ARG A 243 -2.34 2.80 4.27
CA ARG A 243 -1.92 4.21 4.05
C ARG A 243 -2.20 5.12 5.27
N ASN A 244 -3.37 4.97 5.90
CA ASN A 244 -3.81 5.79 7.03
C ASN A 244 -3.32 5.30 8.40
N ALA A 245 -2.63 4.16 8.47
CA ALA A 245 -1.94 3.77 9.70
C ALA A 245 -0.59 4.49 9.73
N PHE A 246 -0.58 5.69 10.36
CA PHE A 246 0.55 6.59 10.64
C PHE A 246 1.93 5.96 10.31
N HIS A 247 2.65 6.57 9.35
CA HIS A 247 3.93 6.10 8.80
C HIS A 247 4.74 5.25 9.77
N ALA A 248 5.07 4.03 9.34
CA ALA A 248 5.63 2.94 10.14
C ALA A 248 6.55 3.45 11.25
N THR A 249 6.14 3.20 12.50
CA THR A 249 6.72 3.90 13.66
C THR A 249 8.25 3.75 13.70
N PRO A 250 9.02 4.77 14.14
CA PRO A 250 10.47 4.77 13.99
C PRO A 250 11.21 3.59 14.63
N ASN A 251 10.56 2.83 15.52
CA ASN A 251 11.13 1.63 16.13
C ASN A 251 10.96 0.35 15.29
N VAL A 252 10.01 0.29 14.33
CA VAL A 252 9.78 -0.88 13.46
C VAL A 252 11.04 -1.29 12.68
N TYR A 253 11.86 -0.32 12.28
CA TYR A 253 13.10 -0.54 11.52
C TYR A 253 14.34 -0.72 12.40
N LYS A 254 14.23 -0.47 13.71
CA LYS A 254 15.34 -0.64 14.66
C LYS A 254 15.42 -2.09 15.12
N ARG A 255 16.30 -2.86 14.49
CA ARG A 255 16.64 -4.21 14.98
C ARG A 255 17.34 -4.13 16.34
N LYS A 256 16.92 -4.96 17.31
CA LYS A 256 17.64 -5.13 18.58
C LYS A 256 18.99 -5.81 18.32
N SER A 257 20.06 -5.22 18.84
CA SER A 257 21.47 -5.57 18.57
C SER A 257 21.90 -6.94 19.12
N LYS A 258 21.39 -8.03 18.56
CA LYS A 258 21.76 -9.40 18.95
C LYS A 258 22.66 -10.06 17.91
N GLU A 259 23.91 -10.30 18.34
CA GLU A 259 24.88 -11.25 17.78
C GLU A 259 25.20 -11.14 16.27
N ILE A 260 25.59 -9.95 15.80
CA ILE A 260 26.51 -9.90 14.65
C ILE A 260 27.90 -10.26 15.17
N ARG A 261 28.39 -11.44 14.79
CA ARG A 261 29.74 -11.87 15.13
C ARG A 261 30.73 -11.13 14.24
N ILE A 262 31.80 -10.62 14.84
CA ILE A 262 32.98 -10.15 14.11
C ILE A 262 33.73 -11.41 13.69
N GLU A 263 34.08 -11.52 12.41
CA GLU A 263 34.93 -12.58 11.89
C GLU A 263 36.32 -12.50 12.55
N THR A 264 36.84 -13.64 13.01
CA THR A 264 38.12 -13.72 13.74
C THR A 264 39.30 -14.08 12.85
N GLU A 265 39.05 -14.42 11.59
CA GLU A 265 40.04 -14.82 10.59
C GLU A 265 40.24 -13.68 9.58
N PRO A 266 41.47 -13.43 9.11
CA PRO A 266 41.75 -12.34 8.18
C PRO A 266 41.12 -12.62 6.81
N CYS A 267 40.30 -11.68 6.34
CA CYS A 267 39.58 -11.80 5.05
C CYS A 267 40.48 -11.65 3.80
N GLY A 268 41.80 -11.59 3.95
CA GLY A 268 42.77 -11.35 2.89
C GLY A 268 44.04 -10.63 3.39
N VAL A 269 44.96 -10.32 2.47
CA VAL A 269 46.24 -9.64 2.77
C VAL A 269 46.05 -8.21 3.29
N ASP A 270 45.03 -7.49 2.80
CA ASP A 270 44.66 -6.13 3.25
C ASP A 270 43.54 -6.14 4.31
N CYS A 271 43.58 -7.10 5.24
CA CYS A 271 42.61 -7.19 6.33
C CYS A 271 42.97 -6.26 7.50
N PHE A 272 41.97 -5.56 8.06
CA PHE A 272 42.15 -4.71 9.24
C PHE A 272 42.72 -5.48 10.45
N LEU A 273 42.42 -6.77 10.58
CA LEU A 273 42.93 -7.65 11.65
C LEU A 273 44.46 -7.79 11.67
N LEU A 274 45.13 -7.46 10.57
CA LEU A 274 46.60 -7.51 10.44
C LEU A 274 47.28 -6.19 10.83
N GLN A 275 46.52 -5.13 11.18
CA GLN A 275 47.07 -3.86 11.66
C GLN A 275 47.44 -3.89 13.15
N LYS A 276 48.49 -3.12 13.52
CA LYS A 276 48.88 -2.90 14.92
C LYS A 276 47.71 -2.25 15.69
N GLY A 277 47.26 -2.90 16.77
CA GLY A 277 46.13 -2.46 17.61
C GLY A 277 44.76 -3.09 17.26
N ALA A 278 44.61 -3.75 16.09
CA ALA A 278 43.33 -4.37 15.70
C ALA A 278 42.91 -5.52 16.64
N LYS A 279 43.88 -6.28 17.16
CA LYS A 279 43.64 -7.37 18.12
C LYS A 279 43.03 -6.86 19.43
N GLU A 280 43.58 -5.76 19.98
CA GLU A 280 43.06 -5.09 21.18
C GLU A 280 41.66 -4.50 20.95
N PHE A 281 41.40 -3.95 19.76
CA PHE A 281 40.09 -3.43 19.37
C PHE A 281 39.02 -4.54 19.31
N VAL A 282 39.37 -5.71 18.77
CA VAL A 282 38.47 -6.88 18.75
C VAL A 282 38.27 -7.42 20.17
N ASP A 283 39.34 -7.56 20.96
CA ASP A 283 39.26 -8.08 22.33
C ASP A 283 38.42 -7.19 23.26
N GLN A 284 38.57 -5.87 23.20
CA GLN A 284 37.74 -4.93 23.98
C GLN A 284 36.25 -5.01 23.61
N ASN A 285 35.92 -5.19 22.33
CA ASN A 285 34.54 -5.36 21.88
C ASN A 285 33.98 -6.76 22.19
N MET A 286 34.81 -7.81 22.18
CA MET A 286 34.42 -9.19 22.49
C MET A 286 34.22 -9.46 23.99
N LEU A 287 35.07 -8.89 24.86
CA LEU A 287 34.99 -9.09 26.32
C LEU A 287 33.67 -8.61 26.94
N ARG A 288 33.02 -7.61 26.35
CA ARG A 288 31.68 -7.15 26.77
C ARG A 288 30.57 -8.16 26.42
N SER A 289 30.71 -8.94 25.35
CA SER A 289 29.74 -9.97 24.96
C SER A 289 29.79 -11.20 25.90
N GLN A 290 31.00 -11.65 26.28
CA GLN A 290 31.17 -12.87 27.08
C GLN A 290 30.73 -12.74 28.55
N ARG A 291 30.68 -11.54 29.15
CA ARG A 291 30.24 -11.36 30.55
C ARG A 291 28.81 -11.85 30.80
N SER A 292 27.95 -11.89 29.77
CA SER A 292 26.60 -12.46 29.86
C SER A 292 26.58 -13.98 30.05
N ARG A 293 27.60 -14.72 29.60
CA ARG A 293 27.60 -16.20 29.56
C ARG A 293 28.24 -16.85 30.79
N ARG A 294 29.12 -16.16 31.53
CA ARG A 294 29.80 -16.75 32.71
C ARG A 294 28.91 -17.03 33.93
N ARG A 295 27.65 -16.55 33.97
CA ARG A 295 26.68 -16.89 35.04
C ARG A 295 25.93 -18.22 34.84
N ARG A 296 26.18 -18.98 33.76
CA ARG A 296 25.46 -20.24 33.46
C ARG A 296 26.35 -21.45 33.18
N ARG A 297 27.36 -21.68 34.03
CA ARG A 297 28.04 -22.98 34.18
C ARG A 297 28.66 -23.14 35.58
N GLN A 298 27.86 -23.56 36.54
CA GLN A 298 28.35 -24.31 37.70
C GLN A 298 28.04 -25.78 37.44
N GLN A 299 29.07 -26.61 37.30
CA GLN A 299 28.94 -28.07 37.31
C GLN A 299 29.15 -28.58 38.75
N ARG A 300 28.38 -29.58 39.16
CA ARG A 300 28.66 -30.39 40.36
C ARG A 300 29.72 -31.46 40.04
N PRO A 301 30.48 -31.95 41.03
CA PRO A 301 31.69 -32.75 40.77
C PRO A 301 31.46 -34.27 40.69
N THR A 302 32.24 -34.89 39.79
CA THR A 302 32.90 -36.22 39.86
C THR A 302 32.19 -37.48 40.36
N CYS A 303 32.24 -38.55 39.55
CA CYS A 303 32.69 -39.88 39.97
C CYS A 303 33.40 -40.61 38.81
N SER A 304 34.08 -41.72 39.07
CA SER A 304 35.17 -42.32 38.27
C SER A 304 34.86 -43.70 37.65
N SER A 305 35.74 -44.19 36.74
CA SER A 305 36.33 -45.57 36.67
C SER A 305 36.28 -46.32 35.31
N PHE A 306 37.45 -46.44 34.64
CA PHE A 306 38.02 -47.65 33.97
C PHE A 306 37.25 -48.37 32.79
N PRO A 307 37.79 -49.42 32.09
CA PRO A 307 38.63 -49.21 30.88
C PRO A 307 38.48 -50.18 29.65
N GLY A 308 38.52 -49.66 28.41
CA GLY A 308 38.93 -50.34 27.14
C GLY A 308 38.11 -51.56 26.64
N PRO A 309 38.50 -52.24 25.52
CA PRO A 309 39.48 -51.88 24.47
C PRO A 309 39.04 -52.17 22.98
N SER A 310 39.89 -51.80 22.00
CA SER A 310 40.05 -52.37 20.61
C SER A 310 38.87 -52.26 19.58
N ALA A 311 39.03 -52.08 18.26
CA ALA A 311 40.07 -52.48 17.31
C ALA A 311 39.98 -51.77 15.92
N SER A 312 41.10 -51.70 15.17
CA SER A 312 41.30 -51.77 13.68
C SER A 312 40.52 -50.83 12.70
N ALA A 313 41.09 -50.35 11.58
CA ALA A 313 42.48 -50.32 11.06
C ALA A 313 42.64 -49.32 9.87
N GLU A 314 43.88 -48.82 9.67
CA GLU A 314 44.64 -48.47 8.44
C GLU A 314 43.95 -47.81 7.21
N GLU A 315 44.35 -46.60 6.78
CA GLU A 315 45.43 -46.24 5.81
C GLU A 315 45.11 -46.55 4.32
N GLY A 316 45.41 -45.71 3.32
CA GLY A 316 46.01 -44.36 3.29
C GLY A 316 46.23 -43.84 1.84
N LYS A 317 46.88 -42.67 1.70
CA LYS A 317 47.47 -42.06 0.46
C LYS A 317 46.51 -41.57 -0.65
N GLU A 318 46.46 -40.28 -0.99
CA GLU A 318 47.44 -39.38 -1.70
C GLU A 318 47.26 -39.37 -3.23
N GLY A 319 47.18 -38.19 -3.85
CA GLY A 319 47.63 -38.01 -5.25
C GLY A 319 46.73 -37.24 -6.22
N TYR A 320 47.09 -35.96 -6.44
CA TYR A 320 47.07 -35.23 -7.73
C TYR A 320 45.80 -34.99 -8.59
N SER A 321 45.56 -33.68 -8.76
CA SER A 321 45.17 -32.95 -9.99
C SER A 321 45.42 -33.67 -11.33
N ASP A 322 44.47 -33.58 -12.28
CA ASP A 322 44.59 -32.57 -13.34
C ASP A 322 43.31 -32.34 -14.15
N HIS A 323 43.39 -31.38 -15.07
CA HIS A 323 42.31 -30.56 -15.62
C HIS A 323 41.91 -31.01 -17.05
N GLU A 324 41.08 -30.20 -17.74
CA GLU A 324 40.88 -30.17 -19.22
C GLU A 324 39.87 -31.19 -19.83
N THR A 325 39.09 -30.89 -20.90
CA THR A 325 38.80 -29.63 -21.65
C THR A 325 37.51 -29.74 -22.50
N THR A 326 37.16 -28.64 -23.20
CA THR A 326 36.28 -28.52 -24.39
C THR A 326 34.75 -28.51 -24.13
N SER A 327 33.91 -27.81 -24.92
CA SER A 327 34.18 -26.99 -26.11
C SER A 327 33.32 -25.71 -26.16
N SER A 328 33.85 -24.69 -26.84
CA SER A 328 33.29 -23.37 -27.12
C SER A 328 32.50 -23.29 -28.44
N SER A 329 31.58 -22.32 -28.55
CA SER A 329 31.35 -21.40 -29.72
C SER A 329 29.94 -20.78 -29.64
N GLU A 330 29.55 -19.63 -30.22
CA GLU A 330 30.11 -18.33 -30.68
C GLU A 330 28.85 -17.43 -30.93
N GLY A 331 28.85 -16.10 -31.01
CA GLY A 331 29.90 -15.07 -30.95
C GLY A 331 29.32 -13.67 -31.27
N ASN A 332 30.22 -12.71 -31.55
CA ASN A 332 30.02 -11.33 -32.05
C ASN A 332 29.44 -10.22 -31.13
N SER A 333 29.88 -8.95 -31.20
CA SER A 333 31.18 -8.33 -31.61
C SER A 333 31.12 -6.78 -31.53
N ARG A 334 32.29 -6.10 -31.49
CA ARG A 334 32.54 -4.61 -31.51
C ARG A 334 32.24 -3.89 -30.18
N CYS A 335 32.99 -2.91 -29.67
CA CYS A 335 34.29 -2.25 -29.96
C CYS A 335 34.69 -1.46 -28.66
N GLN A 336 35.88 -0.89 -28.40
CA GLN A 336 37.16 -0.68 -29.13
C GLN A 336 38.31 -0.45 -28.09
N THR A 337 39.59 -0.46 -28.51
CA THR A 337 40.77 -0.18 -27.66
C THR A 337 41.37 1.22 -27.86
N PRO A 338 42.24 1.69 -26.94
CA PRO A 338 43.58 2.07 -27.42
C PRO A 338 44.78 1.60 -26.54
N THR A 339 45.75 0.99 -27.24
CA THR A 339 47.22 1.21 -27.18
C THR A 339 47.98 1.19 -25.84
N LYS A 340 48.82 0.15 -25.68
CA LYS A 340 49.98 0.09 -24.75
C LYS A 340 51.13 1.01 -25.21
N MET A 341 51.82 1.67 -24.28
CA MET A 341 53.24 2.04 -24.44
C MET A 341 54.08 1.63 -23.23
N ARG A 342 55.37 1.44 -23.50
CA ARG A 342 56.38 0.64 -22.79
C ARG A 342 56.64 0.99 -21.32
N LEU A 343 57.04 -0.05 -20.57
CA LEU A 343 57.79 0.04 -19.33
C LEU A 343 59.15 0.75 -19.54
N ARG A 344 59.56 1.52 -18.55
CA ARG A 344 60.97 1.73 -18.16
C ARG A 344 61.02 1.62 -16.64
N ASP A 345 61.94 0.80 -16.15
CA ASP A 345 62.33 0.79 -14.75
C ASP A 345 63.24 2.00 -14.49
N ASP A 346 63.02 2.69 -13.38
CA ASP A 346 64.01 3.53 -12.72
C ASP A 346 63.63 3.63 -11.24
N GLU A 347 64.56 3.29 -10.34
CA GLU A 347 64.34 3.33 -8.89
C GLU A 347 64.64 4.74 -8.35
N GLY A 348 63.73 5.30 -7.53
CA GLY A 348 63.96 6.63 -6.97
C GLY A 348 62.82 7.15 -6.11
N GLU A 349 62.95 6.94 -4.80
CA GLU A 349 62.37 7.71 -3.69
C GLU A 349 61.24 8.72 -3.98
N GLN A 350 60.02 8.42 -3.51
CA GLN A 350 59.41 9.16 -2.39
C GLN A 350 58.03 8.60 -2.02
N GLN A 351 57.82 8.35 -0.72
CA GLN A 351 56.60 7.75 -0.19
C GLN A 351 55.48 8.79 -0.02
N ALA A 352 54.95 9.29 -1.15
CA ALA A 352 53.73 10.08 -1.16
C ALA A 352 52.52 9.17 -0.90
N GLY A 353 51.87 9.36 0.25
CA GLY A 353 50.69 8.56 0.62
C GLY A 353 49.56 8.73 -0.40
N CYS A 354 49.16 7.63 -1.04
CA CYS A 354 48.02 7.61 -1.95
C CYS A 354 46.74 7.91 -1.15
N VAL A 355 46.20 9.12 -1.30
CA VAL A 355 44.95 9.50 -0.64
C VAL A 355 43.80 8.78 -1.34
N VAL A 356 43.36 7.66 -0.75
CA VAL A 356 42.22 6.88 -1.24
C VAL A 356 40.99 7.80 -1.30
N GLN A 357 40.56 8.11 -2.52
CA GLN A 357 39.37 8.93 -2.75
C GLN A 357 38.11 8.08 -2.50
N TRP A 358 37.16 8.67 -1.78
CA TRP A 358 35.84 8.12 -1.53
C TRP A 358 34.81 8.96 -2.28
N SER A 359 33.91 8.30 -3.03
CA SER A 359 32.77 8.93 -3.67
C SER A 359 31.62 9.14 -2.68
N GLY A 360 30.74 10.10 -2.95
CA GLY A 360 29.55 10.34 -2.12
C GLY A 360 28.62 9.12 -2.00
N ALA A 361 28.64 8.23 -2.99
CA ALA A 361 27.95 6.94 -2.95
C ALA A 361 28.59 5.98 -1.94
N GLU A 362 29.92 5.78 -2.00
CA GLU A 362 30.67 4.89 -1.10
C GLU A 362 30.59 5.35 0.37
N GLU A 363 30.72 6.66 0.64
CA GLU A 363 30.61 7.20 2.01
C GLU A 363 29.20 6.96 2.59
N SER A 364 28.16 7.19 1.80
CA SER A 364 26.77 6.96 2.21
C SER A 364 26.47 5.48 2.41
N LEU A 365 26.95 4.63 1.50
CA LEU A 365 26.83 3.17 1.58
C LEU A 365 27.57 2.63 2.80
N PHE A 366 28.77 3.14 3.11
CA PHE A 366 29.49 2.80 4.33
C PHE A 366 28.68 3.15 5.58
N ARG A 367 28.14 4.37 5.70
CA ARG A 367 27.32 4.78 6.87
C ARG A 367 26.06 3.92 7.01
N VAL A 368 25.42 3.53 5.89
CA VAL A 368 24.31 2.58 5.86
C VAL A 368 24.76 1.20 6.35
N LEU A 369 25.81 0.63 5.78
CA LEU A 369 26.30 -0.71 6.13
C LEU A 369 26.81 -0.79 7.57
N HIS A 370 27.57 0.21 8.04
CA HIS A 370 28.06 0.29 9.40
C HIS A 370 26.92 0.28 10.44
N GLY A 371 25.83 1.02 10.21
CA GLY A 371 24.66 0.97 11.10
C GLY A 371 23.90 -0.38 11.10
N THR A 372 24.21 -1.30 10.18
CA THR A 372 23.60 -2.63 10.09
C THR A 372 24.54 -3.73 10.56
N TYR A 373 25.82 -3.69 10.17
CA TYR A 373 26.85 -4.69 10.44
C TYR A 373 27.79 -4.32 11.61
N PHE A 374 27.62 -3.12 12.18
CA PHE A 374 28.48 -2.55 13.23
C PHE A 374 29.96 -2.66 12.84
N ASN A 375 30.80 -3.21 13.72
CA ASN A 375 32.25 -3.27 13.56
C ASN A 375 32.73 -4.47 12.69
N ASN A 376 31.86 -5.16 11.93
CA ASN A 376 32.30 -6.20 10.97
C ASN A 376 32.75 -5.55 9.64
N PHE A 377 33.96 -4.98 9.65
CA PHE A 377 34.55 -4.29 8.50
C PHE A 377 34.88 -5.24 7.33
N CYS A 378 35.07 -6.54 7.57
CA CYS A 378 35.26 -7.56 6.53
C CYS A 378 34.00 -7.70 5.66
N SER A 379 32.84 -7.89 6.30
CA SER A 379 31.54 -7.93 5.61
C SER A 379 31.21 -6.60 4.92
N ILE A 380 31.52 -5.45 5.54
CA ILE A 380 31.27 -4.12 4.93
C ILE A 380 32.12 -3.94 3.67
N ALA A 381 33.41 -4.26 3.69
CA ALA A 381 34.29 -4.17 2.52
C ALA A 381 33.81 -5.08 1.38
N ARG A 382 33.42 -6.32 1.69
CA ARG A 382 32.85 -7.26 0.72
C ARG A 382 31.57 -6.73 0.04
N LEU A 383 30.76 -5.95 0.76
CA LEU A 383 29.51 -5.38 0.24
C LEU A 383 29.70 -4.06 -0.51
N ILE A 384 30.75 -3.29 -0.20
CA ILE A 384 31.13 -2.08 -0.97
C ILE A 384 31.82 -2.50 -2.28
N GLY A 385 32.68 -3.52 -2.26
CA GLY A 385 33.35 -4.10 -3.43
C GLY A 385 34.48 -3.25 -4.02
N SER A 386 34.36 -1.92 -4.01
CA SER A 386 35.37 -0.97 -4.50
C SER A 386 36.48 -0.63 -3.50
N LYS A 387 36.33 -1.04 -2.22
CA LYS A 387 37.27 -0.74 -1.12
C LYS A 387 37.72 -2.00 -0.40
N ASN A 388 38.98 -2.05 0.00
CA ASN A 388 39.52 -3.15 0.79
C ASN A 388 39.18 -2.98 2.29
N CYS A 389 39.41 -4.04 3.07
CA CYS A 389 39.00 -4.08 4.48
C CYS A 389 39.77 -3.10 5.37
N LYS A 390 41.05 -2.89 5.07
CA LYS A 390 41.91 -1.87 5.68
C LYS A 390 41.39 -0.44 5.43
N GLU A 391 41.05 -0.09 4.18
CA GLU A 391 40.49 1.22 3.81
C GLU A 391 39.17 1.51 4.52
N VAL A 392 38.29 0.49 4.62
CA VAL A 392 37.01 0.59 5.33
C VAL A 392 37.22 0.85 6.83
N TYR A 393 38.22 0.21 7.46
CA TYR A 393 38.58 0.47 8.85
C TYR A 393 39.19 1.88 9.05
N GLU A 394 40.09 2.29 8.16
CA GLU A 394 40.70 3.63 8.19
C GLU A 394 39.65 4.74 8.02
N PHE A 395 38.65 4.54 7.17
CA PHE A 395 37.50 5.43 7.03
C PHE A 395 36.60 5.44 8.29
N ALA A 396 36.35 4.28 8.91
CA ALA A 396 35.59 4.18 10.17
C ALA A 396 36.28 4.94 11.34
N VAL A 397 37.61 4.88 11.40
CA VAL A 397 38.43 5.66 12.35
C VAL A 397 38.33 7.16 12.04
N LYS A 398 38.43 7.55 10.77
CA LYS A 398 38.34 8.95 10.30
C LYS A 398 37.00 9.62 10.60
N GLU A 399 35.88 8.91 10.44
CA GLU A 399 34.54 9.44 10.78
C GLU A 399 34.21 9.37 12.28
N VAL A 400 35.12 8.84 13.12
CA VAL A 400 34.88 8.61 14.57
C VAL A 400 33.66 7.70 14.82
N LEU A 401 33.27 6.88 13.83
CA LEU A 401 32.02 6.11 13.87
C LEU A 401 32.10 4.81 14.67
N ILE A 402 33.27 4.48 15.24
CA ILE A 402 33.47 3.37 16.16
C ILE A 402 32.41 3.39 17.28
N HIS A 403 31.46 2.45 17.20
CA HIS A 403 30.37 2.36 18.17
C HIS A 403 30.88 1.88 19.54
N ARG A 404 31.16 2.85 20.44
CA ARG A 404 31.33 2.59 21.87
C ARG A 404 29.95 2.33 22.48
N VAL A 405 29.60 1.05 22.66
CA VAL A 405 28.30 0.63 23.23
C VAL A 405 28.07 1.32 24.59
N PRO A 406 26.94 2.05 24.77
CA PRO A 406 26.60 2.66 26.06
C PRO A 406 26.38 1.62 27.16
N LEU A 407 26.85 1.93 28.37
CA LEU A 407 26.48 1.22 29.59
C LEU A 407 25.14 1.78 30.07
N VAL A 408 24.08 0.97 30.04
CA VAL A 408 22.83 1.25 30.76
C VAL A 408 22.68 0.19 31.84
N ASP A 409 23.00 0.58 33.08
CA ASP A 409 22.82 -0.26 34.26
C ASP A 409 21.34 -0.21 34.69
N GLY A 410 20.55 -1.12 34.12
CA GLY A 410 19.13 -1.29 34.43
C GLY A 410 18.90 -2.44 35.40
N GLY A 411 19.03 -2.19 36.70
CA GLY A 411 18.74 -3.19 37.73
C GLY A 411 17.24 -3.52 37.79
N ILE A 412 16.87 -4.77 37.46
CA ILE A 412 15.51 -5.28 37.66
C ILE A 412 15.52 -6.31 38.79
N GLU A 413 14.80 -5.99 39.86
CA GLU A 413 14.60 -6.86 41.01
C GLU A 413 13.64 -8.03 40.66
N PRO A 414 13.95 -9.30 41.02
CA PRO A 414 13.12 -10.43 40.62
C PRO A 414 11.86 -10.57 41.49
N GLN A 415 10.75 -9.94 41.06
CA GLN A 415 9.44 -10.18 41.69
C GLN A 415 8.92 -11.62 41.47
N LYS A 416 8.21 -12.11 42.49
CA LYS A 416 7.83 -13.51 42.66
C LYS A 416 6.77 -13.96 41.65
N LYS A 417 6.95 -15.15 41.06
CA LYS A 417 5.98 -15.80 40.17
C LYS A 417 4.63 -16.01 40.90
N LYS A 418 3.60 -15.23 40.56
CA LYS A 418 2.20 -15.59 40.84
C LYS A 418 1.67 -16.59 39.79
N ARG A 419 0.68 -17.38 40.18
CA ARG A 419 0.14 -18.53 39.43
C ARG A 419 -0.37 -18.15 38.04
N LYS A 420 -0.25 -19.08 37.09
CA LYS A 420 -0.97 -19.05 35.81
C LYS A 420 -2.47 -18.93 36.08
N HIS A 421 -3.10 -17.80 35.72
CA HIS A 421 -4.53 -17.81 35.49
C HIS A 421 -4.82 -18.54 34.17
N ARG A 422 -5.93 -19.28 34.17
CA ARG A 422 -6.53 -19.79 32.92
C ARG A 422 -6.92 -18.56 32.09
N HIS A 423 -6.58 -18.55 30.81
CA HIS A 423 -7.24 -17.63 29.89
C HIS A 423 -8.67 -18.15 29.69
N ASP A 424 -9.59 -17.65 30.50
CA ASP A 424 -10.99 -17.74 30.16
C ASP A 424 -11.21 -16.87 28.93
N VAL A 425 -11.76 -17.47 27.88
CA VAL A 425 -12.17 -16.73 26.68
C VAL A 425 -13.32 -15.84 27.14
N ILE A 426 -13.05 -14.54 27.28
CA ILE A 426 -14.08 -13.57 27.62
C ILE A 426 -15.10 -13.60 26.48
N ASN A 427 -16.30 -14.07 26.79
CA ASN A 427 -17.46 -13.91 25.91
C ASN A 427 -17.78 -12.42 25.88
N ASN A 428 -17.27 -11.71 24.87
CA ASN A 428 -17.48 -10.27 24.74
C ASN A 428 -18.96 -9.97 24.51
N LEU A 429 -19.57 -9.29 25.49
CA LEU A 429 -20.93 -8.73 25.39
C LEU A 429 -20.95 -7.34 24.72
N SER A 430 -19.78 -6.71 24.52
CA SER A 430 -19.64 -5.49 23.73
C SER A 430 -19.44 -5.83 22.26
N ASN A 431 -20.52 -5.74 21.46
CA ASN A 431 -20.57 -6.04 20.01
C ASN A 431 -19.77 -5.06 19.11
N GLN A 432 -18.71 -4.43 19.61
CA GLN A 432 -18.06 -3.28 18.99
C GLN A 432 -16.59 -3.59 18.69
N VAL A 433 -16.32 -4.00 17.45
CA VAL A 433 -14.98 -4.34 16.95
C VAL A 433 -14.32 -3.11 16.33
N TYR A 434 -13.10 -2.80 16.75
CA TYR A 434 -12.27 -1.70 16.25
C TYR A 434 -11.12 -2.23 15.38
N ASN A 435 -10.67 -1.45 14.40
CA ASN A 435 -9.60 -1.84 13.50
C ASN A 435 -8.24 -1.98 14.21
N TYR A 436 -7.44 -2.98 13.80
CA TYR A 436 -6.15 -3.24 14.44
C TYR A 436 -5.05 -2.28 13.94
N GLN A 437 -4.43 -1.60 14.90
CA GLN A 437 -3.22 -0.80 14.72
C GLN A 437 -2.08 -1.33 15.63
N PRO A 438 -0.83 -1.42 15.14
CA PRO A 438 0.29 -1.87 15.96
C PRO A 438 0.67 -0.85 17.05
N CYS A 439 0.73 -1.28 18.32
CA CYS A 439 1.25 -0.44 19.40
C CYS A 439 2.78 -0.30 19.37
N ASP A 440 3.26 0.89 19.74
CA ASP A 440 4.67 1.21 19.97
C ASP A 440 4.80 2.10 21.21
N HIS A 441 5.35 1.53 22.28
CA HIS A 441 5.57 2.18 23.58
C HIS A 441 6.81 1.53 24.23
N PRO A 442 8.04 1.96 23.89
CA PRO A 442 9.25 1.18 24.11
C PRO A 442 9.55 0.84 25.57
N ASP A 443 9.18 1.72 26.51
CA ASP A 443 9.52 1.62 27.93
C ASP A 443 8.36 1.14 28.83
N HIS A 444 7.18 0.88 28.26
CA HIS A 444 5.98 0.49 28.99
C HIS A 444 5.44 -0.90 28.55
N PRO A 445 4.84 -1.70 29.45
CA PRO A 445 4.15 -2.93 29.08
C PRO A 445 2.84 -2.63 28.35
N CYS A 446 2.22 -3.66 27.74
CA CYS A 446 0.84 -3.52 27.24
C CYS A 446 -0.15 -3.66 28.40
N ASP A 447 -0.42 -2.56 29.10
CA ASP A 447 -1.45 -2.45 30.13
C ASP A 447 -2.69 -1.70 29.59
N SER A 448 -3.53 -1.15 30.47
CA SER A 448 -4.74 -0.40 30.11
C SER A 448 -4.51 0.87 29.28
N SER A 449 -3.29 1.42 29.21
CA SER A 449 -2.97 2.55 28.31
C SER A 449 -2.52 2.11 26.92
N CYS A 450 -2.36 0.81 26.67
CA CYS A 450 -1.97 0.30 25.36
C CYS A 450 -3.12 0.40 24.36
N PRO A 451 -2.93 1.00 23.17
CA PRO A 451 -3.99 1.11 22.15
C PRO A 451 -4.64 -0.23 21.77
N CYS A 452 -3.86 -1.32 21.74
CA CYS A 452 -4.41 -2.66 21.50
C CYS A 452 -5.36 -3.09 22.62
N VAL A 453 -4.98 -2.91 23.89
CA VAL A 453 -5.81 -3.28 25.05
C VAL A 453 -7.06 -2.38 25.15
N MET A 454 -6.92 -1.08 24.92
CA MET A 454 -8.03 -0.12 24.88
C MET A 454 -9.07 -0.48 23.81
N THR A 455 -8.63 -0.94 22.63
CA THR A 455 -9.51 -1.40 21.54
C THR A 455 -9.96 -2.87 21.66
N GLN A 456 -9.66 -3.54 22.79
CA GLN A 456 -9.90 -4.97 23.04
C GLN A 456 -9.27 -5.91 21.98
N ASN A 457 -8.23 -5.44 21.29
CA ASN A 457 -7.48 -6.17 20.29
C ASN A 457 -6.24 -6.86 20.89
N PHE A 458 -5.93 -8.06 20.37
CA PHE A 458 -4.65 -8.70 20.65
C PHE A 458 -3.48 -7.93 20.00
N CYS A 459 -2.30 -7.99 20.61
CA CYS A 459 -1.08 -7.51 20.00
C CYS A 459 -0.56 -8.52 18.95
N GLU A 460 -0.36 -8.07 17.71
CA GLU A 460 0.15 -8.92 16.62
C GLU A 460 1.68 -8.86 16.50
N LYS A 461 2.25 -9.70 15.64
CA LYS A 461 3.66 -9.69 15.21
C LYS A 461 4.20 -8.32 14.74
N PHE A 462 3.33 -7.36 14.43
CA PHE A 462 3.70 -6.00 14.02
C PHE A 462 3.89 -5.02 15.19
N CYS A 463 3.33 -5.29 16.37
CA CYS A 463 3.52 -4.44 17.56
C CYS A 463 4.98 -4.43 18.02
N GLN A 464 5.46 -3.29 18.53
CA GLN A 464 6.84 -3.13 19.02
C GLN A 464 7.02 -3.47 20.52
N CYS A 465 5.93 -3.81 21.21
CA CYS A 465 5.96 -4.30 22.59
C CYS A 465 6.78 -5.59 22.77
N ALA A 466 7.14 -5.94 24.00
CA ALA A 466 7.98 -7.11 24.31
C ALA A 466 7.48 -8.43 23.67
N HIS A 467 8.40 -9.33 23.29
CA HIS A 467 8.05 -10.65 22.73
C HIS A 467 7.24 -11.52 23.71
N GLU A 468 7.44 -11.34 25.01
CA GLU A 468 6.72 -12.03 26.10
C GLU A 468 5.47 -11.27 26.58
N CYS A 469 5.00 -10.27 25.82
CA CYS A 469 3.78 -9.53 26.12
C CYS A 469 2.57 -10.47 26.20
N GLN A 470 1.84 -10.40 27.32
CA GLN A 470 0.71 -11.29 27.60
C GLN A 470 -0.49 -11.06 26.67
N ASN A 471 -0.66 -9.85 26.13
CA ASN A 471 -1.70 -9.54 25.15
C ASN A 471 -1.38 -10.01 23.72
N ARG A 472 -0.22 -10.64 23.48
CA ARG A 472 0.11 -11.16 22.14
C ARG A 472 -0.66 -12.43 21.81
N PHE A 473 -1.25 -12.49 20.62
CA PHE A 473 -1.91 -13.72 20.17
C PHE A 473 -0.84 -14.82 19.92
N PRO A 474 -0.94 -16.00 20.54
CA PRO A 474 0.15 -16.99 20.52
C PRO A 474 0.15 -17.93 19.29
N GLY A 475 -0.84 -17.82 18.40
CA GLY A 475 -1.07 -18.78 17.32
C GLY A 475 -1.70 -20.09 17.81
N CYS A 476 -1.75 -21.10 16.94
CA CYS A 476 -2.22 -22.44 17.28
C CYS A 476 -1.10 -23.50 17.19
N ARG A 477 -1.30 -24.62 17.90
CA ARG A 477 -0.43 -25.82 17.84
C ARG A 477 -1.19 -27.04 17.31
N CYS A 478 -2.18 -26.80 16.45
CA CYS A 478 -2.97 -27.84 15.81
C CYS A 478 -2.12 -28.62 14.80
N LYS A 479 -2.49 -29.87 14.51
CA LYS A 479 -1.83 -30.71 13.49
C LYS A 479 -2.36 -30.44 12.07
N THR A 480 -3.69 -30.33 11.93
CA THR A 480 -4.36 -30.14 10.63
C THR A 480 -5.69 -29.39 10.80
N GLN A 481 -6.32 -29.04 9.68
CA GLN A 481 -7.66 -28.49 9.47
C GLN A 481 -7.95 -27.13 10.12
N CYS A 482 -7.81 -26.98 11.44
CA CYS A 482 -8.07 -25.72 12.16
C CYS A 482 -9.47 -25.11 11.95
N ASN A 483 -10.48 -25.90 11.58
CA ASN A 483 -11.84 -25.47 11.22
C ASN A 483 -12.89 -25.71 12.34
N THR A 484 -12.44 -26.01 13.57
CA THR A 484 -13.30 -26.28 14.72
C THR A 484 -12.92 -25.43 15.93
N LYS A 485 -13.82 -25.34 16.92
CA LYS A 485 -13.60 -24.63 18.19
C LYS A 485 -12.41 -25.15 19.02
N GLN A 486 -11.82 -26.30 18.66
CA GLN A 486 -10.58 -26.79 19.27
C GLN A 486 -9.34 -25.96 18.87
N CYS A 487 -9.40 -25.26 17.73
CA CYS A 487 -8.33 -24.36 17.30
C CYS A 487 -8.53 -22.96 17.91
N PRO A 488 -7.54 -22.42 18.67
CA PRO A 488 -7.62 -21.06 19.22
C PRO A 488 -7.84 -19.98 18.17
N CYS A 489 -7.25 -20.10 16.97
CA CYS A 489 -7.45 -19.16 15.87
C CYS A 489 -8.92 -19.13 15.43
N TYR A 490 -9.49 -20.29 15.13
CA TYR A 490 -10.87 -20.41 14.65
C TYR A 490 -11.89 -19.97 15.71
N LEU A 491 -11.66 -20.34 16.98
CA LEU A 491 -12.49 -19.92 18.11
C LEU A 491 -12.47 -18.39 18.30
N ALA A 492 -11.30 -17.76 18.15
CA ALA A 492 -11.13 -16.31 18.22
C ALA A 492 -11.55 -15.56 16.92
N VAL A 493 -12.15 -16.25 15.94
CA VAL A 493 -12.56 -15.66 14.65
C VAL A 493 -11.37 -15.08 13.86
N ARG A 494 -10.28 -15.85 13.82
CA ARG A 494 -9.02 -15.50 13.14
C ARG A 494 -8.59 -16.59 12.17
N GLU A 495 -7.98 -16.20 11.05
CA GLU A 495 -7.16 -17.14 10.28
C GLU A 495 -5.86 -17.47 11.04
N CYS A 496 -5.26 -18.61 10.69
CA CYS A 496 -3.98 -19.03 11.23
C CYS A 496 -2.86 -18.12 10.67
N ASP A 497 -2.12 -17.47 11.56
CA ASP A 497 -0.96 -16.65 11.17
C ASP A 497 0.21 -17.57 10.73
N PRO A 498 0.79 -17.39 9.52
CA PRO A 498 1.86 -18.25 9.01
C PRO A 498 3.20 -18.09 9.74
N ASP A 499 3.43 -16.99 10.45
CA ASP A 499 4.66 -16.76 11.25
C ASP A 499 4.54 -17.33 12.68
N LEU A 500 3.34 -17.77 13.09
CA LEU A 500 3.05 -18.29 14.44
C LEU A 500 2.56 -19.74 14.43
N CYS A 501 1.73 -20.12 13.47
CA CYS A 501 1.00 -21.40 13.44
C CYS A 501 1.80 -22.51 12.71
N MET A 502 3.06 -22.67 13.09
CA MET A 502 4.05 -23.50 12.39
C MET A 502 3.75 -25.00 12.31
N THR A 503 2.75 -25.51 13.04
CA THR A 503 2.46 -26.96 13.11
C THR A 503 1.22 -27.40 12.32
N CYS A 504 0.37 -26.45 11.90
CA CYS A 504 -0.94 -26.78 11.32
C CYS A 504 -0.95 -26.83 9.79
N GLY A 505 0.16 -26.50 9.15
CA GLY A 505 0.34 -26.42 7.70
C GLY A 505 0.21 -25.04 7.08
N THR A 506 -0.16 -23.99 7.84
CA THR A 506 -0.36 -22.65 7.24
C THR A 506 0.93 -22.01 6.72
N ALA A 507 2.08 -22.36 7.31
CA ALA A 507 3.40 -21.92 6.87
C ALA A 507 3.95 -22.71 5.66
N ASP A 508 3.36 -23.87 5.34
CA ASP A 508 3.95 -24.86 4.44
C ASP A 508 3.53 -24.63 2.97
N HIS A 509 4.43 -24.96 2.02
CA HIS A 509 4.18 -25.04 0.57
C HIS A 509 3.25 -23.93 0.01
N TRP A 510 3.80 -22.75 -0.25
CA TRP A 510 3.05 -21.59 -0.74
C TRP A 510 2.37 -21.80 -2.10
N ASP A 511 2.98 -22.60 -2.98
CA ASP A 511 2.46 -22.87 -4.33
C ASP A 511 1.32 -23.92 -4.34
N ASN A 512 1.21 -24.73 -3.27
CA ASN A 512 0.20 -25.78 -3.21
C ASN A 512 -1.13 -25.22 -2.67
N LYS A 513 -2.23 -25.47 -3.40
CA LYS A 513 -3.59 -25.11 -2.99
C LYS A 513 -4.20 -26.13 -2.01
N ALA A 514 -3.68 -27.35 -1.98
CA ALA A 514 -4.10 -28.42 -1.07
C ALA A 514 -3.24 -28.40 0.21
N ILE A 515 -3.63 -27.55 1.17
CA ILE A 515 -2.94 -27.37 2.44
C ILE A 515 -3.68 -28.12 3.55
N SER A 516 -2.96 -28.65 4.53
CA SER A 516 -3.56 -29.35 5.67
C SER A 516 -4.40 -28.43 6.56
N CYS A 517 -4.05 -27.15 6.68
CA CYS A 517 -4.88 -26.11 7.31
C CYS A 517 -5.98 -25.61 6.37
N LYS A 518 -7.24 -25.60 6.84
CA LYS A 518 -8.42 -25.04 6.15
C LYS A 518 -8.75 -23.60 6.61
N ASN A 519 -8.01 -23.07 7.59
CA ASN A 519 -8.23 -21.77 8.23
C ASN A 519 -7.16 -20.73 7.81
N CYS A 520 -6.83 -20.72 6.53
CA CYS A 520 -5.90 -19.78 5.89
C CYS A 520 -6.28 -19.56 4.41
N SER A 521 -7.58 -19.61 4.13
CA SER A 521 -8.16 -19.58 2.79
C SER A 521 -8.30 -18.15 2.26
N ILE A 522 -8.60 -17.18 3.12
CA ILE A 522 -8.69 -15.76 2.77
C ILE A 522 -7.29 -15.22 2.48
N GLN A 523 -6.31 -15.44 3.36
CA GLN A 523 -4.94 -14.94 3.16
C GLN A 523 -4.24 -15.51 1.93
N ARG A 524 -4.59 -16.73 1.49
CA ARG A 524 -4.06 -17.38 0.27
C ARG A 524 -4.97 -17.20 -0.95
N GLY A 525 -6.12 -16.53 -0.83
CA GLY A 525 -7.06 -16.33 -1.93
C GLY A 525 -7.66 -17.62 -2.51
N LEU A 526 -7.83 -18.67 -1.70
CA LEU A 526 -8.31 -20.00 -2.09
C LEU A 526 -9.84 -20.04 -2.34
N LYS A 527 -10.33 -19.09 -3.12
CA LYS A 527 -11.75 -18.97 -3.49
C LYS A 527 -12.15 -20.01 -4.54
N LYS A 528 -13.44 -20.35 -4.51
CA LYS A 528 -14.12 -21.21 -5.48
C LYS A 528 -14.35 -20.47 -6.80
N HIS A 529 -14.55 -21.22 -7.87
CA HIS A 529 -14.82 -20.62 -9.17
C HIS A 529 -16.29 -20.20 -9.30
N LEU A 530 -16.51 -18.89 -9.47
CA LEU A 530 -17.83 -18.29 -9.60
C LEU A 530 -18.15 -17.91 -11.05
N LEU A 531 -19.41 -18.08 -11.42
CA LEU A 531 -20.03 -17.71 -12.68
C LEU A 531 -20.93 -16.49 -12.47
N LEU A 532 -21.26 -15.80 -13.56
CA LEU A 532 -22.14 -14.63 -13.59
C LEU A 532 -23.22 -14.89 -14.65
N ALA A 533 -24.48 -14.73 -14.28
CA ALA A 533 -25.64 -14.84 -15.17
C ALA A 533 -26.77 -13.93 -14.63
N PRO A 534 -27.83 -13.65 -15.40
CA PRO A 534 -29.04 -13.04 -14.84
C PRO A 534 -29.53 -13.85 -13.62
N SER A 535 -29.97 -13.16 -12.57
CA SER A 535 -30.53 -13.79 -11.38
C SER A 535 -31.97 -14.26 -11.65
N ASP A 536 -32.39 -15.33 -10.97
CA ASP A 536 -33.80 -15.74 -10.97
C ASP A 536 -34.69 -14.81 -10.11
N VAL A 537 -34.07 -13.94 -9.28
CA VAL A 537 -34.74 -12.94 -8.44
C VAL A 537 -34.75 -11.56 -9.10
N ALA A 538 -33.58 -10.93 -9.25
CA ALA A 538 -33.46 -9.59 -9.81
C ALA A 538 -32.03 -9.30 -10.31
N GLY A 539 -31.91 -8.64 -11.47
CA GLY A 539 -30.62 -8.15 -11.96
C GLY A 539 -29.63 -9.26 -12.32
N TRP A 540 -28.41 -9.17 -11.79
CA TRP A 540 -27.34 -10.14 -11.98
C TRP A 540 -27.15 -11.00 -10.73
N GLY A 541 -26.99 -12.31 -10.91
CA GLY A 541 -26.69 -13.27 -9.86
C GLY A 541 -25.32 -13.93 -10.04
N THR A 542 -24.74 -14.47 -8.97
CA THR A 542 -23.52 -15.28 -9.04
C THR A 542 -23.77 -16.73 -8.66
N PHE A 543 -23.25 -17.63 -9.48
CA PHE A 543 -23.54 -19.06 -9.45
C PHE A 543 -22.25 -19.84 -9.23
N ILE A 544 -22.30 -20.95 -8.50
CA ILE A 544 -21.09 -21.70 -8.15
C ILE A 544 -20.77 -22.80 -9.17
N LYS A 545 -19.53 -22.86 -9.69
CA LYS A 545 -19.14 -23.86 -10.70
C LYS A 545 -18.98 -25.27 -10.12
N GLU A 546 -18.73 -25.40 -8.83
CA GLU A 546 -18.36 -26.66 -8.16
C GLU A 546 -19.16 -26.82 -6.88
N SER A 547 -19.52 -28.05 -6.50
CA SER A 547 -20.23 -28.32 -5.25
C SER A 547 -19.37 -27.97 -4.03
N VAL A 548 -19.98 -27.39 -3.00
CA VAL A 548 -19.31 -26.89 -1.79
C VAL A 548 -19.97 -27.43 -0.53
N GLN A 549 -19.16 -27.82 0.45
CA GLN A 549 -19.64 -28.37 1.72
C GLN A 549 -20.04 -27.28 2.72
N LYS A 550 -20.89 -27.62 3.68
CA LYS A 550 -21.29 -26.71 4.77
C LYS A 550 -20.07 -26.16 5.52
N ASN A 551 -20.07 -24.86 5.79
CA ASN A 551 -19.01 -24.05 6.40
C ASN A 551 -17.71 -23.96 5.58
N GLU A 552 -17.67 -24.44 4.34
CA GLU A 552 -16.52 -24.26 3.45
C GLU A 552 -16.48 -22.82 2.89
N PHE A 553 -15.28 -22.31 2.68
CA PHE A 553 -15.02 -20.97 2.14
C PHE A 553 -15.35 -20.92 0.64
N ILE A 554 -16.12 -19.90 0.24
CA ILE A 554 -16.50 -19.66 -1.15
C ILE A 554 -15.63 -18.56 -1.75
N SER A 555 -15.69 -17.35 -1.19
CA SER A 555 -14.87 -16.21 -1.61
C SER A 555 -14.80 -15.20 -0.48
N GLU A 556 -13.80 -14.33 -0.51
CA GLU A 556 -13.85 -13.07 0.22
C GLU A 556 -14.79 -12.10 -0.52
N TYR A 557 -15.49 -11.24 0.22
CA TYR A 557 -16.17 -10.06 -0.33
C TYR A 557 -15.16 -8.90 -0.37
N CYS A 558 -14.63 -8.59 -1.55
CA CYS A 558 -13.62 -7.54 -1.72
C CYS A 558 -14.29 -6.23 -2.19
N GLY A 559 -13.79 -5.09 -1.72
CA GLY A 559 -14.22 -3.76 -2.17
C GLY A 559 -13.22 -2.65 -1.90
N GLU A 560 -13.64 -1.41 -2.15
CA GLU A 560 -12.98 -0.22 -1.58
C GLU A 560 -13.17 -0.21 -0.07
N LEU A 561 -12.14 0.14 0.69
CA LEU A 561 -12.20 0.27 2.14
C LEU A 561 -12.25 1.77 2.46
N ILE A 562 -13.38 2.22 3.01
CA ILE A 562 -13.74 3.62 3.24
C ILE A 562 -14.11 3.85 4.71
N SER A 563 -14.07 5.10 5.17
CA SER A 563 -14.55 5.47 6.51
C SER A 563 -16.07 5.27 6.65
N GLN A 564 -16.60 5.33 7.87
CA GLN A 564 -18.05 5.37 8.09
C GLN A 564 -18.66 6.66 7.48
N ASP A 565 -18.01 7.82 7.64
CA ASP A 565 -18.51 9.11 7.12
C ASP A 565 -18.62 9.09 5.57
N GLU A 566 -17.63 8.52 4.88
CA GLU A 566 -17.65 8.34 3.42
C GLU A 566 -18.69 7.28 3.00
N ALA A 567 -18.90 6.24 3.81
CA ALA A 567 -19.95 5.24 3.57
C ALA A 567 -21.35 5.85 3.69
N ASP A 568 -21.60 6.72 4.67
CA ASP A 568 -22.87 7.44 4.84
C ASP A 568 -23.11 8.42 3.68
N ARG A 569 -22.06 9.14 3.23
CA ARG A 569 -22.14 9.98 2.01
C ARG A 569 -22.53 9.20 0.77
N ARG A 570 -21.89 8.05 0.52
CA ARG A 570 -22.22 7.17 -0.60
C ARG A 570 -23.59 6.51 -0.45
N GLY A 571 -23.94 6.13 0.79
CA GLY A 571 -25.20 5.50 1.16
C GLY A 571 -26.41 6.29 0.68
N ARG A 572 -26.47 7.60 0.99
CA ARG A 572 -27.57 8.47 0.51
C ARG A 572 -27.78 8.44 -1.00
N ILE A 573 -26.71 8.36 -1.78
CA ILE A 573 -26.78 8.25 -3.25
C ILE A 573 -27.26 6.85 -3.67
N TYR A 574 -26.73 5.79 -3.03
CA TYR A 574 -27.07 4.39 -3.31
C TYR A 574 -28.51 4.04 -2.92
N ASP A 575 -29.04 4.67 -1.88
CA ASP A 575 -30.41 4.50 -1.43
C ASP A 575 -31.39 5.03 -2.48
N LYS A 576 -31.09 6.18 -3.10
CA LYS A 576 -31.90 6.75 -4.20
C LYS A 576 -31.84 5.90 -5.47
N TYR A 577 -30.70 5.26 -5.76
CA TYR A 577 -30.56 4.28 -6.86
C TYR A 577 -31.13 2.89 -6.52
N MET A 578 -31.70 2.69 -5.33
CA MET A 578 -32.21 1.41 -4.84
C MET A 578 -31.19 0.26 -4.90
N SER A 579 -29.88 0.56 -4.78
CA SER A 579 -28.82 -0.44 -4.91
C SER A 579 -27.56 -0.06 -4.11
N SER A 580 -27.29 -0.80 -3.04
CA SER A 580 -26.13 -0.61 -2.17
C SER A 580 -25.25 -1.86 -2.10
N PHE A 581 -23.94 -1.67 -2.24
CA PHE A 581 -22.90 -2.69 -2.08
C PHE A 581 -21.99 -2.40 -0.87
N LEU A 582 -22.50 -1.67 0.12
CA LEU A 582 -21.81 -1.34 1.36
C LEU A 582 -21.93 -2.52 2.35
N PHE A 583 -20.79 -3.02 2.82
CA PHE A 583 -20.71 -4.06 3.85
C PHE A 583 -19.88 -3.55 5.03
N ASN A 584 -20.52 -3.34 6.19
CA ASN A 584 -19.86 -2.86 7.39
C ASN A 584 -18.82 -3.87 7.92
N LEU A 585 -17.56 -3.45 8.05
CA LEU A 585 -16.43 -4.32 8.39
C LEU A 585 -16.07 -4.26 9.88
N ASN A 586 -15.97 -3.05 10.42
CA ASN A 586 -15.68 -2.74 11.83
C ASN A 586 -16.07 -1.27 12.09
N LYS A 587 -15.96 -0.80 13.33
CA LYS A 587 -16.35 0.57 13.70
C LYS A 587 -15.69 1.68 12.89
N ASP A 588 -14.50 1.44 12.33
CA ASP A 588 -13.71 2.50 11.69
C ASP A 588 -13.86 2.47 10.16
N PHE A 589 -14.27 1.32 9.58
CA PHE A 589 -14.30 1.13 8.13
C PHE A 589 -15.48 0.29 7.61
N VAL A 590 -15.91 0.61 6.38
CA VAL A 590 -16.89 -0.12 5.56
C VAL A 590 -16.20 -0.61 4.29
N VAL A 591 -16.63 -1.76 3.76
CA VAL A 591 -16.20 -2.28 2.44
C VAL A 591 -17.28 -1.96 1.42
N ASP A 592 -16.97 -1.10 0.45
CA ASP A 592 -17.83 -0.70 -0.66
C ASP A 592 -17.42 -1.45 -1.94
N ALA A 593 -18.23 -2.42 -2.39
CA ALA A 593 -17.94 -3.13 -3.63
C ALA A 593 -18.43 -2.40 -4.90
N THR A 594 -19.02 -1.20 -4.80
CA THR A 594 -19.73 -0.51 -5.90
C THR A 594 -18.81 -0.21 -7.08
N ARG A 595 -17.73 0.55 -6.86
CA ARG A 595 -16.78 1.00 -7.89
C ARG A 595 -15.71 -0.05 -8.21
N LYS A 596 -15.23 -0.75 -7.18
CA LYS A 596 -14.22 -1.83 -7.28
C LYS A 596 -14.66 -2.99 -6.41
N GLY A 597 -14.52 -4.23 -6.88
CA GLY A 597 -14.94 -5.39 -6.11
C GLY A 597 -14.57 -6.71 -6.76
N ASN A 598 -15.23 -7.81 -6.41
CA ASN A 598 -14.98 -9.13 -7.02
C ASN A 598 -16.30 -9.89 -7.26
N LYS A 599 -16.24 -11.05 -7.93
CA LYS A 599 -17.45 -11.77 -8.41
C LYS A 599 -18.53 -12.06 -7.35
N ILE A 600 -18.17 -12.21 -6.07
CA ILE A 600 -19.18 -12.47 -5.01
C ILE A 600 -20.03 -11.23 -4.67
N ARG A 601 -19.73 -10.04 -5.22
CA ARG A 601 -20.58 -8.84 -5.11
C ARG A 601 -21.98 -9.01 -5.72
N PHE A 602 -22.16 -10.01 -6.59
CA PHE A 602 -23.41 -10.37 -7.25
C PHE A 602 -24.14 -11.54 -6.55
N ALA A 603 -23.71 -11.93 -5.34
CA ALA A 603 -24.50 -12.85 -4.52
C ALA A 603 -25.63 -12.08 -3.86
N ASN A 604 -26.87 -12.35 -4.26
CA ASN A 604 -28.03 -11.54 -3.93
C ASN A 604 -28.48 -11.70 -2.46
N HIS A 605 -29.37 -10.80 -2.04
CA HIS A 605 -30.04 -10.92 -0.75
C HIS A 605 -31.06 -12.07 -0.74
N SER A 606 -31.16 -12.78 0.38
CA SER A 606 -32.36 -13.54 0.75
C SER A 606 -32.42 -13.67 2.27
N VAL A 607 -33.64 -13.77 2.82
CA VAL A 607 -33.89 -14.11 4.23
C VAL A 607 -33.64 -15.59 4.53
N ASN A 608 -33.69 -16.46 3.51
CA ASN A 608 -33.40 -17.89 3.58
C ASN A 608 -32.11 -18.28 2.83
N PRO A 609 -30.96 -17.63 3.10
CA PRO A 609 -29.78 -17.73 2.24
C PRO A 609 -29.10 -19.10 2.33
N ASN A 610 -28.42 -19.50 1.24
CA ASN A 610 -27.53 -20.67 1.23
C ASN A 610 -26.10 -20.37 1.69
N CYS A 611 -25.71 -19.10 1.81
CA CYS A 611 -24.41 -18.63 2.32
C CYS A 611 -24.55 -17.77 3.59
N TYR A 612 -23.43 -17.53 4.27
CA TYR A 612 -23.32 -16.53 5.32
C TYR A 612 -21.98 -15.79 5.23
N ALA A 613 -22.00 -14.51 5.58
CA ALA A 613 -20.81 -13.68 5.71
C ALA A 613 -20.25 -13.76 7.14
N LYS A 614 -18.92 -13.68 7.26
CA LYS A 614 -18.21 -13.62 8.54
C LYS A 614 -16.99 -12.70 8.39
N VAL A 615 -16.93 -11.63 9.18
CA VAL A 615 -15.70 -10.85 9.34
C VAL A 615 -14.69 -11.70 10.10
N VAL A 616 -13.48 -11.84 9.56
CA VAL A 616 -12.38 -12.63 10.13
C VAL A 616 -11.15 -11.73 10.22
N MET A 617 -10.41 -11.84 11.33
CA MET A 617 -9.12 -11.18 11.48
C MET A 617 -8.01 -12.01 10.82
N VAL A 618 -7.32 -11.43 9.84
CA VAL A 618 -6.37 -12.09 8.94
C VAL A 618 -5.07 -11.29 8.91
N ASN A 619 -4.05 -11.74 9.64
CA ASN A 619 -2.74 -11.06 9.74
C ASN A 619 -2.84 -9.56 10.10
N GLY A 620 -3.75 -9.20 11.01
CA GLY A 620 -4.00 -7.81 11.43
C GLY A 620 -5.04 -7.05 10.59
N ASP A 621 -5.50 -7.61 9.46
CA ASP A 621 -6.52 -7.02 8.61
C ASP A 621 -7.88 -7.68 8.85
N HIS A 622 -8.94 -6.90 9.05
CA HIS A 622 -10.31 -7.40 9.00
C HIS A 622 -10.70 -7.69 7.55
N ARG A 623 -11.23 -8.88 7.27
CA ARG A 623 -11.66 -9.31 5.92
C ARG A 623 -12.99 -10.06 5.99
N ILE A 624 -13.88 -9.84 5.02
CA ILE A 624 -15.21 -10.49 4.97
C ILE A 624 -15.09 -11.79 4.19
N GLY A 625 -15.16 -12.93 4.86
CA GLY A 625 -15.27 -14.23 4.21
C GLY A 625 -16.73 -14.64 4.01
N ILE A 626 -17.07 -15.10 2.80
CA ILE A 626 -18.35 -15.73 2.48
C ILE A 626 -18.18 -17.25 2.53
N PHE A 627 -19.05 -17.91 3.28
CA PHE A 627 -19.01 -19.35 3.57
C PHE A 627 -20.38 -19.99 3.30
N ALA A 628 -20.40 -21.28 2.95
CA ALA A 628 -21.65 -21.99 2.71
C ALA A 628 -22.39 -22.30 4.02
N LYS A 629 -23.67 -21.92 4.14
CA LYS A 629 -24.56 -22.19 5.31
C LYS A 629 -25.09 -23.63 5.32
N ARG A 630 -25.26 -24.20 4.13
CA ARG A 630 -25.60 -25.61 3.86
C ARG A 630 -24.63 -26.21 2.84
N ALA A 631 -24.83 -27.46 2.43
CA ALA A 631 -24.20 -27.95 1.20
C ALA A 631 -24.84 -27.24 0.00
N ILE A 632 -24.02 -26.91 -1.00
CA ILE A 632 -24.43 -26.21 -2.23
C ILE A 632 -23.96 -27.04 -3.42
N LEU A 633 -24.88 -27.32 -4.35
CA LEU A 633 -24.64 -28.07 -5.57
C LEU A 633 -24.01 -27.19 -6.66
N GLN A 634 -23.43 -27.84 -7.67
CA GLN A 634 -22.95 -27.16 -8.87
C GLN A 634 -24.13 -26.47 -9.58
N GLY A 635 -23.95 -25.19 -9.94
CA GLY A 635 -24.93 -24.40 -10.67
C GLY A 635 -25.94 -23.65 -9.81
N GLU A 636 -25.95 -23.81 -8.48
CA GLU A 636 -26.83 -22.99 -7.62
C GLU A 636 -26.40 -21.50 -7.59
N GLU A 637 -27.37 -20.59 -7.59
CA GLU A 637 -27.17 -19.16 -7.28
C GLU A 637 -26.81 -19.01 -5.79
N LEU A 638 -25.91 -18.08 -5.48
CA LEU A 638 -25.44 -17.80 -4.13
C LEU A 638 -26.18 -16.61 -3.54
N PHE A 639 -26.76 -16.80 -2.35
CA PHE A 639 -27.45 -15.76 -1.59
C PHE A 639 -26.87 -15.64 -0.19
N PHE A 640 -26.79 -14.43 0.36
CA PHE A 640 -26.51 -14.21 1.77
C PHE A 640 -27.45 -13.17 2.39
N ASP A 641 -27.65 -13.25 3.70
CA ASP A 641 -28.44 -12.26 4.42
C ASP A 641 -27.62 -10.97 4.57
N TYR A 642 -28.17 -9.87 4.05
CA TYR A 642 -27.55 -8.54 4.06
C TYR A 642 -27.78 -7.81 5.40
N ARG A 643 -28.70 -8.31 6.24
CA ARG A 643 -29.11 -7.71 7.51
C ARG A 643 -29.58 -6.28 7.38
N TYR A 644 -30.36 -6.01 6.33
CA TYR A 644 -31.09 -4.76 6.19
C TYR A 644 -31.87 -4.44 7.46
N SER A 645 -31.98 -3.16 7.81
CA SER A 645 -32.91 -2.76 8.86
C SER A 645 -34.34 -3.11 8.45
N GLN A 646 -35.28 -3.19 9.39
CA GLN A 646 -36.69 -3.45 9.04
C GLN A 646 -37.27 -2.38 8.09
N ALA A 647 -36.76 -1.14 8.12
CA ALA A 647 -37.19 -0.08 7.22
C ALA A 647 -36.62 -0.24 5.79
N ASP A 648 -35.43 -0.84 5.66
CA ASP A 648 -34.75 -1.01 4.37
C ASP A 648 -35.16 -2.32 3.70
N ALA A 649 -35.38 -3.39 4.46
CA ALA A 649 -35.85 -4.67 3.94
C ALA A 649 -37.15 -4.49 3.12
N LEU A 650 -38.04 -3.60 3.55
CA LEU A 650 -39.28 -3.24 2.85
C LEU A 650 -39.07 -2.48 1.52
N LYS A 651 -37.89 -1.89 1.29
CA LYS A 651 -37.55 -1.15 0.06
C LYS A 651 -36.80 -2.02 -0.96
N TYR A 652 -35.83 -2.82 -0.51
CA TYR A 652 -34.90 -3.54 -1.39
C TYR A 652 -35.32 -4.99 -1.68
N VAL A 653 -36.14 -5.60 -0.83
CA VAL A 653 -36.57 -7.00 -1.00
C VAL A 653 -37.93 -7.02 -1.68
N GLY A 654 -37.90 -7.00 -3.02
CA GLY A 654 -39.09 -7.33 -3.81
C GLY A 654 -39.60 -8.71 -3.40
N ILE A 655 -40.88 -8.77 -3.02
CA ILE A 655 -41.61 -9.93 -2.47
C ILE A 655 -41.07 -11.24 -3.03
N GLU A 656 -40.49 -12.10 -2.17
CA GLU A 656 -40.18 -13.49 -2.52
C GLU A 656 -41.47 -14.10 -3.09
N ARG A 657 -41.48 -14.43 -4.39
CA ARG A 657 -42.69 -14.95 -5.04
C ARG A 657 -43.16 -16.17 -4.27
N GLU A 658 -44.46 -16.23 -3.97
CA GLU A 658 -45.12 -17.39 -3.36
C GLU A 658 -45.03 -18.60 -4.30
N VAL A 659 -43.89 -19.30 -4.27
CA VAL A 659 -43.65 -20.57 -4.95
C VAL A 659 -43.58 -21.65 -3.88
N ASP A 660 -44.73 -21.93 -3.26
CA ASP A 660 -45.02 -23.16 -2.48
C ASP A 660 -46.51 -23.20 -2.04
N MET A 661 -47.44 -23.10 -3.00
CA MET A 661 -48.86 -23.49 -2.81
C MET A 661 -49.51 -24.01 -4.11
N THR A 662 -49.07 -25.18 -4.60
CA THR A 662 -49.79 -26.05 -5.55
C THR A 662 -49.49 -27.51 -5.27
#